data_AF-A0A6A4I712-F1
#
_entry.id   AF-A0A6A4I712-F1
#
_cell.length_a   1.000
_cell.length_b   1.000
_cell.length_c   1.000
_cell.angle_alpha   90.00
_cell.angle_beta   90.00
_cell.angle_gamma   90.00
#
_symmetry.space_group_name_H-M   'P 1'
#
loop_
_entity.id
_entity.type
_entity.pdbx_description
1 polymer ?
#
loop_
_entity_poly.entity_id
_entity_poly.type
_entity_poly.pdbx_seq_one_letter_code
_entity_poly.pdbx_strand_id
1 'polypeptide(L)'
;MSIVPRDSPLRHLFGLLDAPDIETHPKEWWAAMDKHTAERFNPKNPLPNHFNRGQPESFYRDYITQDVIMEFVAARRITAHSQLNYSQIFVDLLAEQDFEEKFIALSPDEKENLFLRAFQSNEKRATYRPFLKGKADCPELNRDALFSDNGRGFVDVMRSCIISDISKVPAQPMIIENKRFDEIIGYYPNDTSTARGAQANMNRMMRTEYILTFVHCTVAFFHGVEQVEQRILTTEHSKTKPALKEKSAMFEELMGKAGSEVFKKEEAKRRKEMILHCQVCLKPEDKTKTGKMTVCSRCRAIGREIRYCGRECQVADWKSHKKECGKPLDISAAFADVNMKGSTPKQEGRVDIPPCPSGYRRSPHLIRHIEELQGHPSKDYLRDFQGDEYFGVSLDEVPGAAIFIVMRNILFTTDVGPRAEGALLYVYRVLQNSAPGGGEQGTQAQLKREYGLPLWNRMQELIRRSKPPYEIPEVSRAEIDVVLGWLQKSPRFEEELVAWRPGQGNALPLGLMVGPQKDVFCKAAFPESATPTPTFLTKMTNFRTMTGVRAVGPNFNIPKSIDEPENNYIYAKFTNLDDQIKYLQMNPQADYMIWGHPDSPRYPMVLQFNDFMTTVSFLAHRQHVFASGGYAIDSLVYLIMSLRPALKRKKIPSEVLLKQLGREYSRGYVDIALGMISRRESDGKEVYNRRNGKVYEIGEIPLKQTADTKKMLFWLKETGRFPDIFRCLPDSAFSSFTSTSQMALASEID
;
A
#
# COMPACT_ATOMS: atom_id res chain seq x y z
N MET A 1 8.22 -1.01 -40.29
CA MET A 1 7.76 -1.90 -41.39
C MET A 1 8.68 -1.83 -42.63
N SER A 2 9.95 -1.47 -42.47
CA SER A 2 10.87 -1.17 -43.59
C SER A 2 11.44 -2.38 -44.33
N ILE A 3 11.07 -3.61 -43.96
CA ILE A 3 11.86 -4.82 -44.24
C ILE A 3 11.31 -5.67 -45.39
N VAL A 4 10.01 -5.57 -45.64
CA VAL A 4 9.37 -6.29 -46.73
C VAL A 4 9.38 -5.35 -47.94
N PRO A 5 10.08 -5.69 -49.05
CA PRO A 5 10.08 -4.88 -50.27
C PRO A 5 8.64 -4.48 -50.61
N ARG A 6 8.44 -3.26 -51.14
CA ARG A 6 7.09 -2.73 -51.37
C ARG A 6 6.19 -3.71 -52.13
N ASP A 7 6.79 -4.53 -52.99
CA ASP A 7 6.14 -5.47 -53.91
C ASP A 7 6.12 -6.93 -53.41
N SER A 8 6.55 -7.23 -52.18
CA SER A 8 6.57 -8.61 -51.68
C SER A 8 5.17 -9.13 -51.34
N PRO A 9 4.79 -10.36 -51.77
CA PRO A 9 3.51 -10.98 -51.47
C PRO A 9 3.21 -11.11 -49.97
N LEU A 10 4.25 -11.21 -49.13
CA LEU A 10 4.10 -11.30 -47.68
C LEU A 10 3.56 -10.03 -47.04
N ARG A 11 3.66 -8.90 -47.74
CA ARG A 11 3.13 -7.62 -47.27
C ARG A 11 1.59 -7.67 -47.18
N HIS A 12 0.93 -8.46 -48.02
CA HIS A 12 -0.50 -8.79 -47.90
C HIS A 12 -0.83 -9.69 -46.70
N LEU A 13 0.08 -10.61 -46.34
CA LEU A 13 -0.07 -11.46 -45.15
C LEU A 13 -0.07 -10.64 -43.85
N PHE A 14 0.74 -9.58 -43.78
CA PHE A 14 0.76 -8.68 -42.63
C PHE A 14 -0.35 -7.63 -42.66
N GLY A 15 -0.87 -7.26 -43.83
CA GLY A 15 -2.16 -6.55 -43.99
C GLY A 15 -2.19 -5.10 -43.50
N LEU A 16 -1.05 -4.40 -43.51
CA LEU A 16 -0.92 -2.98 -43.14
C LEU A 16 -0.04 -2.27 -44.17
N LEU A 17 -0.49 -2.25 -45.41
CA LEU A 17 0.33 -1.87 -46.57
C LEU A 17 0.63 -0.36 -46.66
N ASP A 18 -0.22 0.46 -46.04
CA ASP A 18 -0.28 1.91 -46.30
C ASP A 18 0.12 2.76 -45.09
N ALA A 19 0.57 2.15 -43.99
CA ALA A 19 1.01 2.90 -42.81
C ALA A 19 2.36 3.58 -43.07
N PRO A 20 2.49 4.90 -42.84
CA PRO A 20 3.76 5.63 -42.85
C PRO A 20 4.80 5.05 -41.89
N ASP A 21 6.06 5.50 -41.95
CA ASP A 21 7.03 5.09 -40.95
C ASP A 21 6.79 5.84 -39.63
N ILE A 22 6.68 5.12 -38.51
CA ILE A 22 6.37 5.71 -37.21
C ILE A 22 7.49 6.64 -36.69
N GLU A 23 8.73 6.45 -37.14
CA GLU A 23 9.86 7.29 -36.72
C GLU A 23 9.84 8.64 -37.41
N THR A 24 9.47 8.67 -38.70
CA THR A 24 9.53 9.90 -39.50
C THR A 24 8.18 10.59 -39.66
N HIS A 25 7.08 9.85 -39.56
CA HIS A 25 5.69 10.32 -39.74
C HIS A 25 4.76 9.76 -38.65
N PRO A 26 5.04 10.02 -37.36
CA PRO A 26 4.30 9.39 -36.24
C PRO A 26 2.80 9.71 -36.24
N LYS A 27 2.41 10.93 -36.61
CA LYS A 27 1.00 11.35 -36.63
C LYS A 27 0.22 10.66 -37.74
N GLU A 28 0.79 10.64 -38.95
CA GLU A 28 0.19 9.99 -40.10
C GLU A 28 0.15 8.47 -39.92
N TRP A 29 1.19 7.90 -39.30
CA TRP A 29 1.19 6.49 -38.87
C TRP A 29 0.03 6.21 -37.91
N TRP A 30 -0.15 7.02 -36.86
CA TRP A 30 -1.22 6.79 -35.91
C TRP A 30 -2.59 6.88 -36.57
N ALA A 31 -2.84 7.90 -37.39
CA ALA A 31 -4.10 8.06 -38.12
C ALA A 31 -4.38 6.87 -39.07
N ALA A 32 -3.37 6.41 -39.83
CA ALA A 32 -3.50 5.24 -40.70
C ALA A 32 -3.83 3.98 -39.89
N MET A 33 -3.18 3.79 -38.75
CA MET A 33 -3.42 2.66 -37.87
C MET A 33 -4.78 2.74 -37.17
N ASP A 34 -5.30 3.93 -36.82
CA ASP A 34 -6.67 4.13 -36.30
C ASP A 34 -7.70 3.68 -37.33
N LYS A 35 -7.53 4.10 -38.59
CA LYS A 35 -8.38 3.66 -39.68
C LYS A 35 -8.38 2.14 -39.84
N HIS A 36 -7.20 1.52 -39.88
CA HIS A 36 -7.08 0.07 -39.99
C HIS A 36 -7.72 -0.66 -38.80
N THR A 37 -7.51 -0.18 -37.58
CA THR A 37 -8.16 -0.76 -36.39
C THR A 37 -9.68 -0.63 -36.50
N ALA A 38 -10.19 0.55 -36.86
CA ALA A 38 -11.64 0.79 -37.00
C ALA A 38 -12.27 -0.14 -38.05
N GLU A 39 -11.66 -0.28 -39.22
CA GLU A 39 -12.14 -1.20 -40.28
C GLU A 39 -12.13 -2.66 -39.82
N ARG A 40 -11.06 -3.07 -39.14
CA ARG A 40 -10.84 -4.44 -38.65
C ARG A 40 -11.82 -4.84 -37.54
N PHE A 41 -12.14 -3.90 -36.65
CA PHE A 41 -13.02 -4.12 -35.51
C PHE A 41 -14.48 -3.71 -35.77
N ASN A 42 -14.81 -3.21 -36.96
CA ASN A 42 -16.19 -2.93 -37.34
C ASN A 42 -17.00 -4.25 -37.40
N PRO A 43 -18.06 -4.41 -36.59
CA PRO A 43 -18.85 -5.63 -36.56
C PRO A 43 -19.66 -5.87 -37.85
N LYS A 44 -19.85 -4.83 -38.67
CA LYS A 44 -20.54 -4.94 -39.97
C LYS A 44 -19.65 -5.54 -41.06
N ASN A 45 -18.33 -5.47 -40.88
CA ASN A 45 -17.39 -6.04 -41.84
C ASN A 45 -17.22 -7.55 -41.59
N PRO A 46 -16.96 -8.34 -42.64
CA PRO A 46 -16.56 -9.73 -42.45
C PRO A 46 -15.28 -9.79 -41.60
N LEU A 47 -15.13 -10.88 -40.84
CA LEU A 47 -13.94 -11.05 -40.03
C LEU A 47 -12.70 -11.04 -40.93
N PRO A 48 -11.70 -10.18 -40.66
CA PRO A 48 -10.47 -10.12 -41.45
C PRO A 48 -9.79 -11.49 -41.47
N ASN A 49 -9.15 -11.84 -42.58
CA ASN A 49 -8.40 -13.10 -42.65
C ASN A 49 -7.33 -13.14 -41.55
N HIS A 50 -7.23 -14.27 -40.86
CA HIS A 50 -6.24 -14.50 -39.83
C HIS A 50 -5.69 -15.91 -40.04
N PHE A 51 -4.37 -16.03 -40.19
CA PHE A 51 -3.71 -17.27 -40.61
C PHE A 51 -4.07 -18.49 -39.75
N ASN A 52 -4.27 -18.28 -38.45
CA ASN A 52 -4.64 -19.33 -37.51
C ASN A 52 -6.16 -19.64 -37.50
N ARG A 53 -7.03 -18.70 -37.87
CA ARG A 53 -8.48 -18.92 -37.71
C ARG A 53 -8.97 -19.97 -38.70
N GLY A 54 -9.68 -20.99 -38.20
CA GLY A 54 -10.25 -22.07 -39.00
C GLY A 54 -9.28 -23.19 -39.40
N GLN A 55 -8.02 -23.13 -38.95
CA GLN A 55 -7.06 -24.20 -39.20
C GLN A 55 -7.43 -25.49 -38.45
N PRO A 56 -7.15 -26.68 -39.03
CA PRO A 56 -7.39 -27.95 -38.38
C PRO A 56 -6.42 -28.18 -37.21
N GLU A 57 -6.75 -29.09 -36.29
CA GLU A 57 -5.90 -29.42 -35.15
C GLU A 57 -4.49 -29.90 -35.57
N SER A 58 -4.39 -30.66 -36.67
CA SER A 58 -3.11 -31.16 -37.20
C SER A 58 -2.14 -30.02 -37.53
N PHE A 59 -2.65 -28.92 -38.10
CA PHE A 59 -1.84 -27.74 -38.40
C PHE A 59 -1.13 -27.20 -37.15
N TYR A 60 -1.84 -27.13 -36.02
CA TYR A 60 -1.26 -26.66 -34.77
C TYR A 60 -0.31 -27.67 -34.14
N ARG A 61 -0.59 -28.96 -34.25
CA ARG A 61 0.31 -30.01 -33.73
C ARG A 61 1.65 -30.03 -34.46
N ASP A 62 1.62 -29.82 -35.77
CA ASP A 62 2.83 -29.77 -36.59
C ASP A 62 3.64 -28.48 -36.34
N TYR A 63 2.94 -27.38 -36.02
CA TYR A 63 3.56 -26.08 -35.78
C TYR A 63 4.08 -25.89 -34.34
N ILE A 64 3.33 -26.33 -33.32
CA ILE A 64 3.65 -26.12 -31.91
C ILE A 64 4.63 -27.19 -31.43
N THR A 65 5.89 -26.96 -31.76
CA THR A 65 7.00 -27.79 -31.30
C THR A 65 7.31 -27.56 -29.81
N GLN A 66 8.23 -28.36 -29.26
CA GLN A 66 8.74 -28.18 -27.90
C GLN A 66 9.27 -26.76 -27.64
N ASP A 67 9.99 -26.19 -28.61
CA ASP A 67 10.54 -24.83 -28.51
C ASP A 67 9.42 -23.80 -28.42
N VAL A 68 8.35 -23.95 -29.20
CA VAL A 68 7.19 -23.06 -29.16
C VAL A 68 6.47 -23.16 -27.81
N ILE A 69 6.32 -24.37 -27.26
CA ILE A 69 5.73 -24.55 -25.92
C ILE A 69 6.59 -23.86 -24.86
N MET A 70 7.91 -23.96 -24.95
CA MET A 70 8.82 -23.24 -24.04
C MET A 70 8.69 -21.72 -24.18
N GLU A 71 8.59 -21.20 -25.40
CA GLU A 71 8.34 -19.77 -25.65
C GLU A 71 7.02 -19.33 -25.02
N PHE A 72 5.94 -20.13 -25.13
CA PHE A 72 4.65 -19.81 -24.50
C PHE A 72 4.76 -19.78 -22.98
N VAL A 73 5.42 -20.77 -22.38
CA VAL A 73 5.65 -20.81 -20.93
C VAL A 73 6.49 -19.61 -20.49
N ALA A 74 7.58 -19.31 -21.19
CA ALA A 74 8.46 -18.18 -20.87
C ALA A 74 7.73 -16.84 -20.98
N ALA A 75 7.00 -16.62 -22.07
CA ALA A 75 6.26 -15.39 -22.30
C ALA A 75 5.16 -15.19 -21.24
N ARG A 76 4.41 -16.23 -20.87
CA ARG A 76 3.43 -16.17 -19.76
C ARG A 76 4.05 -15.73 -18.46
N ARG A 77 5.24 -16.26 -18.14
CA ARG A 77 5.95 -15.88 -16.93
C ARG A 77 6.42 -14.44 -16.94
N ILE A 78 7.00 -14.01 -18.06
CA ILE A 78 7.48 -12.64 -18.24
C ILE A 78 6.30 -11.68 -18.14
N THR A 79 5.20 -11.91 -18.85
CA THR A 79 4.00 -11.07 -18.78
C THR A 79 3.41 -11.02 -17.39
N ALA A 80 3.26 -12.15 -16.69
CA ALA A 80 2.75 -12.14 -15.31
C ALA A 80 3.63 -11.29 -14.37
N HIS A 81 4.96 -11.33 -14.55
CA HIS A 81 5.88 -10.51 -13.79
C HIS A 81 5.80 -9.03 -14.15
N SER A 82 5.78 -8.70 -15.44
CA SER A 82 5.65 -7.33 -15.93
C SER A 82 4.33 -6.72 -15.45
N GLN A 83 3.23 -7.49 -15.47
CA GLN A 83 1.95 -7.08 -14.92
C GLN A 83 2.02 -6.71 -13.44
N LEU A 84 2.69 -7.51 -12.61
CA LEU A 84 2.91 -7.17 -11.20
C LEU A 84 3.68 -5.85 -11.07
N ASN A 85 4.86 -5.75 -11.70
CA ASN A 85 5.74 -4.59 -11.56
C ASN A 85 5.06 -3.30 -12.05
N TYR A 86 4.39 -3.36 -13.19
CA TYR A 86 3.67 -2.20 -13.72
C TYR A 86 2.41 -1.88 -12.93
N SER A 87 1.70 -2.88 -12.40
CA SER A 87 0.55 -2.62 -11.53
C SER A 87 0.96 -1.89 -10.26
N GLN A 88 2.10 -2.22 -9.65
CA GLN A 88 2.63 -1.49 -8.50
C GLN A 88 2.87 -0.02 -8.85
N ILE A 89 3.62 0.24 -9.93
CA ILE A 89 3.85 1.61 -10.43
C ILE A 89 2.53 2.33 -10.69
N PHE A 90 1.57 1.69 -11.34
CA PHE A 90 0.29 2.32 -11.68
C PHE A 90 -0.57 2.59 -10.45
N VAL A 91 -0.53 1.71 -9.44
CA VAL A 91 -1.22 1.91 -8.16
C VAL A 91 -0.60 3.09 -7.43
N ASP A 92 0.72 3.18 -7.30
CA ASP A 92 1.40 4.29 -6.64
C ASP A 92 1.04 5.64 -7.30
N LEU A 93 1.05 5.68 -8.63
CA LEU A 93 0.71 6.88 -9.39
C LEU A 93 -0.74 7.33 -9.19
N LEU A 94 -1.69 6.39 -9.30
CA LEU A 94 -3.11 6.70 -9.19
C LEU A 94 -3.53 6.94 -7.74
N ALA A 95 -2.89 6.26 -6.78
CA ALA A 95 -3.27 6.32 -5.37
C ALA A 95 -2.62 7.49 -4.63
N GLU A 96 -1.38 7.87 -4.98
CA GLU A 96 -0.55 8.76 -4.15
C GLU A 96 -0.07 10.03 -4.86
N GLN A 97 -0.01 10.03 -6.19
CA GLN A 97 0.62 11.13 -6.93
C GLN A 97 -0.36 12.04 -7.68
N ASP A 98 -1.67 11.90 -7.45
CA ASP A 98 -2.73 12.60 -8.20
C ASP A 98 -2.49 12.53 -9.72
N PHE A 99 -1.97 11.39 -10.21
CA PHE A 99 -1.57 11.23 -11.60
C PHE A 99 -2.74 11.50 -12.54
N GLU A 100 -3.92 11.02 -12.16
CA GLU A 100 -5.14 11.17 -12.94
C GLU A 100 -5.50 12.64 -13.18
N GLU A 101 -5.54 13.45 -12.13
CA GLU A 101 -5.84 14.88 -12.21
C GLU A 101 -4.78 15.61 -13.04
N LYS A 102 -3.50 15.34 -12.79
CA LYS A 102 -2.38 15.95 -13.52
C LYS A 102 -2.38 15.57 -14.99
N PHE A 103 -2.65 14.31 -15.31
CA PHE A 103 -2.72 13.82 -16.68
C PHE A 103 -3.92 14.40 -17.43
N ILE A 104 -5.10 14.45 -16.81
CA ILE A 104 -6.30 15.05 -17.40
C ILE A 104 -6.11 16.56 -17.64
N ALA A 105 -5.37 17.24 -16.77
CA ALA A 105 -5.06 18.66 -16.92
C ALA A 105 -4.13 19.00 -18.10
N LEU A 106 -3.40 18.02 -18.66
CA LEU A 106 -2.59 18.24 -19.85
C LEU A 106 -3.43 18.69 -21.05
N SER A 107 -2.86 19.53 -21.89
CA SER A 107 -3.45 19.90 -23.17
C SER A 107 -3.57 18.68 -24.09
N PRO A 108 -4.49 18.70 -25.07
CA PRO A 108 -4.59 17.63 -26.06
C PRO A 108 -3.28 17.35 -26.82
N ASP A 109 -2.49 18.40 -27.12
CA ASP A 109 -1.22 18.27 -27.84
C ASP A 109 -0.13 17.60 -26.99
N GLU A 110 -0.06 17.91 -25.69
CA GLU A 110 0.85 17.24 -24.76
C GLU A 110 0.52 15.76 -24.62
N LYS A 111 -0.77 15.41 -24.46
CA LYS A 111 -1.25 14.03 -24.44
C LYS A 111 -0.89 13.30 -25.74
N GLU A 112 -1.16 13.93 -26.88
CA GLU A 112 -0.83 13.37 -28.21
C GLU A 112 0.66 13.07 -28.33
N ASN A 113 1.52 14.01 -27.93
CA ASN A 113 2.97 13.83 -27.97
C ASN A 113 3.43 12.67 -27.08
N LEU A 114 2.89 12.54 -25.86
CA LEU A 114 3.18 11.40 -24.98
C LEU A 114 2.81 10.06 -25.62
N PHE A 115 1.60 9.98 -26.21
CA PHE A 115 1.14 8.76 -26.87
C PHE A 115 1.97 8.39 -28.10
N LEU A 116 2.35 9.37 -28.93
CA LEU A 116 3.20 9.13 -30.10
C LEU A 116 4.58 8.60 -29.71
N ARG A 117 5.20 9.19 -28.69
CA ARG A 117 6.48 8.69 -28.14
C ARG A 117 6.33 7.27 -27.58
N ALA A 118 5.22 6.98 -26.90
CA ALA A 118 4.90 5.65 -26.41
C ALA A 118 4.77 4.63 -27.54
N PHE A 119 4.05 4.94 -28.63
CA PHE A 119 3.97 4.06 -29.79
C PHE A 119 5.32 3.87 -30.47
N GLN A 120 6.11 4.92 -30.67
CA GLN A 120 7.46 4.81 -31.23
C GLN A 120 8.34 3.86 -30.42
N SER A 121 8.33 4.03 -29.09
CA SER A 121 9.08 3.15 -28.18
C SER A 121 8.62 1.70 -28.26
N ASN A 122 7.29 1.48 -28.29
CA ASN A 122 6.68 0.15 -28.31
C ASN A 122 6.92 -0.56 -29.66
N GLU A 123 6.72 0.12 -30.80
CA GLU A 123 6.86 -0.44 -32.14
C GLU A 123 8.31 -0.80 -32.51
N LYS A 124 9.29 -0.03 -32.01
CA LYS A 124 10.72 -0.35 -32.12
C LYS A 124 11.06 -1.70 -31.51
N ARG A 125 10.31 -2.13 -30.49
CA ARG A 125 10.69 -3.24 -29.61
C ARG A 125 9.69 -4.38 -29.54
N ALA A 126 8.58 -4.29 -30.28
CA ALA A 126 7.62 -5.39 -30.41
C ALA A 126 8.32 -6.65 -30.95
N THR A 127 8.68 -7.56 -30.03
CA THR A 127 9.44 -8.79 -30.30
C THR A 127 8.60 -9.91 -30.90
N TYR A 128 7.28 -9.77 -30.82
CA TYR A 128 6.30 -10.82 -31.12
C TYR A 128 5.37 -10.45 -32.28
N ARG A 129 5.90 -9.75 -33.28
CA ARG A 129 5.19 -9.44 -34.55
C ARG A 129 4.51 -10.63 -35.23
N PRO A 130 4.96 -11.90 -35.11
CA PRO A 130 4.21 -13.03 -35.67
C PRO A 130 2.83 -13.24 -35.03
N PHE A 131 2.64 -12.83 -33.77
CA PHE A 131 1.42 -13.09 -32.99
C PHE A 131 0.45 -11.91 -32.97
N LEU A 132 0.93 -10.70 -33.28
CA LEU A 132 0.15 -9.47 -33.16
C LEU A 132 0.51 -8.48 -34.28
N LYS A 133 -0.51 -7.83 -34.86
CA LYS A 133 -0.34 -6.72 -35.82
C LYS A 133 -0.09 -5.37 -35.14
N GLY A 134 0.56 -5.39 -33.97
CA GLY A 134 0.82 -4.22 -33.12
C GLY A 134 -0.46 -3.46 -32.78
N LYS A 135 -0.42 -2.14 -32.94
CA LYS A 135 -1.54 -1.24 -32.65
C LYS A 135 -2.84 -1.56 -33.41
N ALA A 136 -2.77 -2.21 -34.58
CA ALA A 136 -3.95 -2.55 -35.38
C ALA A 136 -4.89 -3.57 -34.69
N ASP A 137 -4.36 -4.33 -33.72
CA ASP A 137 -5.12 -5.32 -32.94
C ASP A 137 -5.61 -4.75 -31.59
N CYS A 138 -5.37 -3.47 -31.31
CA CYS A 138 -5.63 -2.84 -30.01
C CYS A 138 -6.58 -1.62 -30.15
N PRO A 139 -7.90 -1.84 -30.33
CA PRO A 139 -8.89 -0.75 -30.44
C PRO A 139 -8.95 0.17 -29.21
N GLU A 140 -8.54 -0.32 -28.05
CA GLU A 140 -8.40 0.46 -26.81
C GLU A 140 -7.36 1.58 -26.94
N LEU A 141 -6.43 1.44 -27.88
CA LEU A 141 -5.36 2.40 -28.15
C LEU A 141 -5.66 3.31 -29.35
N ASN A 142 -6.91 3.33 -29.82
CA ASN A 142 -7.32 4.30 -30.84
C ASN A 142 -7.36 5.72 -30.26
N ARG A 143 -7.13 6.74 -31.09
CA ARG A 143 -7.15 8.14 -30.65
C ARG A 143 -8.45 8.48 -29.92
N ASP A 144 -9.60 8.19 -30.51
CA ASP A 144 -10.90 8.48 -29.88
C ASP A 144 -11.08 7.78 -28.54
N ALA A 145 -10.56 6.56 -28.39
CA ALA A 145 -10.61 5.80 -27.16
C ALA A 145 -9.67 6.36 -26.08
N LEU A 146 -8.46 6.80 -26.45
CA LEU A 146 -7.50 7.39 -25.51
C LEU A 146 -7.89 8.80 -25.07
N PHE A 147 -8.48 9.59 -25.97
CA PHE A 147 -8.89 10.97 -25.72
C PHE A 147 -10.31 11.12 -25.16
N SER A 148 -11.07 10.02 -25.01
CA SER A 148 -12.42 10.07 -24.45
C SER A 148 -12.44 10.76 -23.08
N ASP A 149 -13.50 11.53 -22.85
CA ASP A 149 -13.72 12.36 -21.65
C ASP A 149 -12.46 13.13 -21.21
N ASN A 150 -11.84 13.84 -22.16
CA ASN A 150 -10.64 14.66 -21.94
C ASN A 150 -9.39 13.86 -21.51
N GLY A 151 -9.20 12.66 -22.05
CA GLY A 151 -8.04 11.79 -21.75
C GLY A 151 -8.29 10.77 -20.64
N ARG A 152 -9.50 10.76 -20.07
CA ARG A 152 -9.98 9.73 -19.13
C ARG A 152 -9.84 8.33 -19.69
N GLY A 153 -10.07 8.16 -20.99
CA GLY A 153 -9.96 6.88 -21.68
C GLY A 153 -8.60 6.21 -21.52
N PHE A 154 -7.50 6.96 -21.60
CA PHE A 154 -6.17 6.42 -21.27
C PHE A 154 -6.08 5.92 -19.82
N VAL A 155 -6.62 6.68 -18.86
CA VAL A 155 -6.60 6.27 -17.45
C VAL A 155 -7.44 5.00 -17.23
N ASP A 156 -8.53 4.84 -17.97
CA ASP A 156 -9.35 3.62 -17.92
C ASP A 156 -8.61 2.41 -18.51
N VAL A 157 -7.85 2.59 -19.60
CA VAL A 157 -6.94 1.56 -20.12
C VAL A 157 -5.86 1.22 -19.09
N MET A 158 -5.26 2.22 -18.44
CA MET A 158 -4.27 2.01 -17.38
C MET A 158 -4.84 1.21 -16.20
N ARG A 159 -6.04 1.53 -15.73
CA ARG A 159 -6.74 0.75 -14.69
C ARG A 159 -7.04 -0.66 -15.15
N SER A 160 -7.35 -0.86 -16.43
CA SER A 160 -7.57 -2.19 -16.99
C SER A 160 -6.30 -3.07 -16.96
N CYS A 161 -5.12 -2.46 -16.86
CA CYS A 161 -3.82 -3.13 -16.75
C CYS A 161 -3.42 -3.49 -15.31
N ILE A 162 -4.14 -3.01 -14.29
CA ILE A 162 -3.84 -3.28 -12.88
C ILE A 162 -4.39 -4.64 -12.45
N ILE A 163 -3.54 -5.50 -11.89
CA ILE A 163 -3.94 -6.78 -11.31
C ILE A 163 -4.58 -6.58 -9.93
N SER A 164 -5.48 -7.49 -9.55
CA SER A 164 -6.26 -7.39 -8.31
C SER A 164 -5.47 -7.56 -7.01
N ASP A 165 -4.25 -8.10 -7.10
CA ASP A 165 -3.37 -8.37 -5.96
C ASP A 165 -1.92 -8.07 -6.37
N ILE A 166 -1.42 -6.90 -5.96
CA ILE A 166 -0.06 -6.42 -6.25
C ILE A 166 0.98 -6.92 -5.24
N SER A 167 0.60 -7.78 -4.30
CA SER A 167 1.54 -8.40 -3.36
C SER A 167 2.22 -9.65 -3.94
N LYS A 168 1.67 -10.21 -5.03
CA LYS A 168 2.15 -11.46 -5.62
C LYS A 168 2.01 -11.47 -7.13
N VAL A 169 2.92 -12.20 -7.77
CA VAL A 169 2.83 -12.49 -9.21
C VAL A 169 1.56 -13.30 -9.45
N PRO A 170 0.70 -12.91 -10.41
CA PRO A 170 -0.50 -13.66 -10.70
C PRO A 170 -0.11 -15.05 -11.27
N ALA A 171 -0.84 -16.09 -10.86
CA ALA A 171 -0.61 -17.45 -11.33
C ALA A 171 -0.83 -17.60 -12.85
N GLN A 172 -1.66 -16.72 -13.42
CA GLN A 172 -1.95 -16.62 -14.83
C GLN A 172 -1.84 -15.14 -15.23
N PRO A 173 -1.25 -14.82 -16.39
CA PRO A 173 -1.36 -13.48 -16.95
C PRO A 173 -2.81 -13.02 -17.00
N MET A 174 -3.09 -11.80 -16.54
CA MET A 174 -4.37 -11.16 -16.79
C MET A 174 -4.50 -10.92 -18.30
N ILE A 175 -5.69 -11.13 -18.84
CA ILE A 175 -6.01 -10.88 -20.25
C ILE A 175 -6.97 -9.70 -20.34
N ILE A 176 -6.65 -8.71 -21.19
CA ILE A 176 -7.57 -7.64 -21.55
C ILE A 176 -8.50 -8.19 -22.63
N GLU A 177 -9.73 -8.53 -22.25
CA GLU A 177 -10.68 -9.19 -23.13
C GLU A 177 -11.19 -8.25 -24.22
N ASN A 178 -11.33 -8.77 -25.43
CA ASN A 178 -12.00 -8.07 -26.52
C ASN A 178 -12.69 -9.09 -27.43
N LYS A 179 -14.03 -9.12 -27.37
CA LYS A 179 -14.84 -10.12 -28.07
C LYS A 179 -14.53 -10.19 -29.56
N ARG A 180 -14.37 -9.05 -30.21
CA ARG A 180 -14.10 -9.00 -31.66
C ARG A 180 -12.69 -9.48 -31.98
N PHE A 181 -11.69 -9.16 -31.14
CA PHE A 181 -10.35 -9.72 -31.29
C PHE A 181 -10.37 -11.24 -31.15
N ASP A 182 -11.10 -11.77 -30.16
CA ASP A 182 -11.25 -13.21 -29.93
C ASP A 182 -11.87 -13.90 -31.16
N GLU A 183 -12.91 -13.32 -31.78
CA GLU A 183 -13.48 -13.79 -33.06
C GLU A 183 -12.45 -13.74 -34.21
N ILE A 184 -11.65 -12.68 -34.29
CA ILE A 184 -10.63 -12.49 -35.32
C ILE A 184 -9.59 -13.62 -35.27
N ILE A 185 -9.10 -13.95 -34.08
CA ILE A 185 -8.07 -14.99 -33.91
C ILE A 185 -8.65 -16.41 -33.84
N GLY A 186 -9.98 -16.55 -33.75
CA GLY A 186 -10.67 -17.83 -33.63
C GLY A 186 -10.56 -18.45 -32.22
N TYR A 187 -10.59 -17.63 -31.18
CA TYR A 187 -10.61 -18.08 -29.79
C TYR A 187 -12.03 -18.46 -29.36
N TYR A 188 -12.16 -19.60 -28.68
CA TYR A 188 -13.41 -20.06 -28.07
C TYR A 188 -13.13 -20.52 -26.63
N PRO A 189 -13.91 -20.08 -25.62
CA PRO A 189 -13.67 -20.47 -24.22
C PRO A 189 -13.70 -21.98 -23.98
N ASN A 190 -14.52 -22.71 -24.74
CA ASN A 190 -14.72 -24.15 -24.63
C ASN A 190 -14.07 -24.92 -25.79
N ASP A 191 -12.94 -24.44 -26.29
CA ASP A 191 -12.23 -25.11 -27.37
C ASP A 191 -11.70 -26.48 -26.92
N THR A 192 -12.09 -27.55 -27.64
CA THR A 192 -11.63 -28.91 -27.37
C THR A 192 -10.21 -29.17 -27.88
N SER A 193 -9.70 -28.31 -28.77
CA SER A 193 -8.32 -28.34 -29.25
C SER A 193 -7.39 -27.62 -28.26
N THR A 194 -6.52 -28.38 -27.60
CA THR A 194 -5.51 -27.82 -26.69
C THR A 194 -4.44 -27.03 -27.44
N ALA A 195 -4.04 -27.47 -28.63
CA ALA A 195 -3.01 -26.80 -29.44
C ALA A 195 -3.50 -25.45 -29.99
N ARG A 196 -4.72 -25.40 -30.57
CA ARG A 196 -5.36 -24.15 -31.00
C ARG A 196 -5.62 -23.23 -29.82
N GLY A 197 -6.13 -23.78 -28.71
CA GLY A 197 -6.34 -23.03 -27.48
C GLY A 197 -5.06 -22.36 -26.96
N ALA A 198 -3.92 -23.07 -27.00
CA ALA A 198 -2.63 -22.54 -26.57
C ALA A 198 -2.18 -21.37 -27.46
N GLN A 199 -2.25 -21.53 -28.78
CA GLN A 199 -1.91 -20.48 -29.73
C GLN A 199 -2.83 -19.25 -29.61
N ALA A 200 -4.13 -19.45 -29.45
CA ALA A 200 -5.09 -18.37 -29.30
C ALA A 200 -4.87 -17.60 -27.98
N ASN A 201 -4.64 -18.31 -26.87
CA ASN A 201 -4.28 -17.67 -25.60
C ASN A 201 -2.96 -16.89 -25.69
N MET A 202 -1.96 -17.42 -26.41
CA MET A 202 -0.72 -16.69 -26.68
C MET A 202 -1.01 -15.36 -27.41
N ASN A 203 -1.87 -15.35 -28.44
CA ASN A 203 -2.22 -14.10 -29.13
C ASN A 203 -2.92 -13.09 -28.19
N ARG A 204 -3.86 -13.56 -27.34
CA ARG A 204 -4.55 -12.70 -26.34
C ARG A 204 -3.58 -12.10 -25.33
N MET A 205 -2.63 -12.91 -24.85
CA MET A 205 -1.59 -12.47 -23.94
C MET A 205 -0.66 -11.47 -24.61
N MET A 206 -0.22 -11.73 -25.84
CA MET A 206 0.69 -10.82 -26.53
C MET A 206 0.06 -9.46 -26.82
N ARG A 207 -1.24 -9.45 -27.14
CA ARG A 207 -2.01 -8.22 -27.24
C ARG A 207 -2.05 -7.47 -25.90
N THR A 208 -2.30 -8.18 -24.80
CA THR A 208 -2.32 -7.59 -23.46
C THR A 208 -0.96 -7.01 -23.07
N GLU A 209 0.13 -7.72 -23.35
CA GLU A 209 1.50 -7.23 -23.14
C GLU A 209 1.78 -5.96 -23.95
N TYR A 210 1.30 -5.89 -25.21
CA TYR A 210 1.46 -4.71 -26.06
C TYR A 210 0.76 -3.48 -25.47
N ILE A 211 -0.48 -3.64 -25.00
CA ILE A 211 -1.25 -2.57 -24.33
C ILE A 211 -0.55 -2.14 -23.04
N LEU A 212 -0.17 -3.10 -22.21
CA LEU A 212 0.51 -2.88 -20.94
C LEU A 212 1.83 -2.08 -21.14
N THR A 213 2.61 -2.48 -22.13
CA THR A 213 3.88 -1.84 -22.49
C THR A 213 3.67 -0.41 -22.98
N PHE A 214 2.63 -0.16 -23.79
CA PHE A 214 2.25 1.19 -24.23
C PHE A 214 1.89 2.09 -23.04
N VAL A 215 1.08 1.60 -22.10
CA VAL A 215 0.70 2.35 -20.89
C VAL A 215 1.94 2.70 -20.07
N HIS A 216 2.81 1.72 -19.82
CA HIS A 216 4.04 1.95 -19.08
C HIS A 216 4.96 2.99 -19.76
N CYS A 217 5.11 2.92 -21.09
CA CYS A 217 5.89 3.93 -21.82
C CYS A 217 5.28 5.32 -21.71
N THR A 218 3.96 5.45 -21.83
CA THR A 218 3.26 6.74 -21.70
C THR A 218 3.49 7.35 -20.33
N VAL A 219 3.36 6.55 -19.27
CA VAL A 219 3.64 6.96 -17.88
C VAL A 219 5.10 7.38 -17.72
N ALA A 220 6.06 6.60 -18.23
CA ALA A 220 7.47 6.96 -18.14
C ALA A 220 7.77 8.30 -18.85
N PHE A 221 7.21 8.53 -20.04
CA PHE A 221 7.36 9.79 -20.75
C PHE A 221 6.69 10.97 -20.04
N PHE A 222 5.56 10.74 -19.36
CA PHE A 222 4.90 11.74 -18.53
C PHE A 222 5.82 12.21 -17.38
N HIS A 223 6.60 11.30 -16.79
CA HIS A 223 7.61 11.63 -15.78
C HIS A 223 8.96 12.11 -16.34
N GLY A 224 9.02 12.45 -17.64
CA GLY A 224 10.22 13.01 -18.26
C GLY A 224 11.32 12.00 -18.58
N VAL A 225 11.04 10.69 -18.51
CA VAL A 225 12.01 9.67 -18.94
C VAL A 225 12.22 9.79 -20.45
N GLU A 226 13.41 10.17 -20.91
CA GLU A 226 13.65 10.40 -22.33
C GLU A 226 13.55 9.12 -23.18
N GLN A 227 14.05 8.01 -22.63
CA GLN A 227 14.03 6.69 -23.24
C GLN A 227 13.73 5.64 -22.19
N VAL A 228 12.67 4.86 -22.40
CA VAL A 228 12.41 3.69 -21.59
C VAL A 228 13.41 2.62 -22.00
N GLU A 229 14.16 1.99 -21.08
CA GLU A 229 14.96 0.79 -21.38
C GLU A 229 14.05 -0.44 -21.23
N GLN A 230 13.73 -1.10 -22.34
CA GLN A 230 13.02 -2.39 -22.31
C GLN A 230 14.00 -3.47 -22.68
N ARG A 231 14.13 -4.44 -21.78
CA ARG A 231 14.98 -5.60 -21.97
C ARG A 231 14.16 -6.69 -22.61
N ILE A 232 14.61 -7.18 -23.76
CA ILE A 232 14.01 -8.33 -24.41
C ILE A 232 14.51 -9.57 -23.69
N LEU A 233 13.69 -10.08 -22.77
CA LEU A 233 14.00 -11.30 -22.03
C LEU A 233 13.70 -12.53 -22.89
N THR A 234 14.63 -13.50 -22.89
CA THR A 234 14.43 -14.81 -23.51
C THR A 234 15.02 -15.92 -22.64
N THR A 235 14.40 -17.10 -22.65
CA THR A 235 14.93 -18.31 -21.98
C THR A 235 16.07 -18.93 -22.78
N GLU A 236 16.07 -18.72 -24.08
CA GLU A 236 16.99 -19.36 -25.00
C GLU A 236 17.45 -18.40 -26.09
N HIS A 237 18.65 -18.65 -26.61
CA HIS A 237 19.06 -18.10 -27.90
C HIS A 237 18.54 -18.97 -29.07
N SER A 238 17.45 -19.73 -28.89
CA SER A 238 17.03 -20.95 -29.63
C SER A 238 16.52 -20.75 -31.05
N LYS A 239 17.18 -19.86 -31.77
CA LYS A 239 17.59 -20.24 -33.10
C LYS A 239 19.09 -20.38 -33.07
N THR A 240 19.54 -21.58 -32.72
CA THR A 240 20.93 -21.96 -33.02
C THR A 240 21.20 -21.61 -34.50
N LYS A 241 22.43 -21.23 -34.86
CA LYS A 241 22.80 -21.08 -36.28
C LYS A 241 22.25 -22.24 -37.15
N PRO A 242 22.24 -23.50 -36.68
CA PRO A 242 21.52 -24.62 -37.30
C PRO A 242 20.04 -24.38 -37.60
N ALA A 243 19.20 -23.99 -36.64
CA ALA A 243 17.77 -23.81 -36.86
C ALA A 243 17.46 -22.69 -37.87
N LEU A 244 18.27 -21.62 -37.90
CA LEU A 244 18.18 -20.62 -38.97
C LEU A 244 18.58 -21.17 -40.33
N LYS A 245 19.62 -22.00 -40.36
CA LYS A 245 20.13 -22.60 -41.59
C LYS A 245 19.09 -23.56 -42.19
N GLU A 246 18.44 -24.36 -41.34
CA GLU A 246 17.35 -25.26 -41.73
C GLU A 246 16.16 -24.51 -42.31
N LYS A 247 15.74 -23.41 -41.67
CA LYS A 247 14.63 -22.57 -42.15
C LYS A 247 15.03 -21.61 -43.28
N SER A 248 16.30 -21.55 -43.66
CA SER A 248 16.81 -20.62 -44.68
C SER A 248 16.13 -20.83 -46.03
N ALA A 249 15.97 -22.08 -46.46
CA ALA A 249 15.34 -22.41 -47.73
C ALA A 249 13.87 -21.95 -47.76
N MET A 250 13.12 -22.22 -46.69
CA MET A 250 11.74 -21.75 -46.53
C MET A 250 11.65 -20.22 -46.59
N PHE A 251 12.55 -19.49 -45.93
CA PHE A 251 12.56 -18.02 -46.00
C PHE A 251 12.98 -17.49 -47.38
N GLU A 252 13.90 -18.15 -48.07
CA GLU A 252 14.28 -17.78 -49.44
C GLU A 252 13.15 -18.03 -50.43
N GLU A 253 12.38 -19.10 -50.25
CA GLU A 253 11.18 -19.39 -51.04
C GLU A 253 10.06 -18.36 -50.76
N LEU A 254 9.79 -18.05 -49.49
CA LEU A 254 8.72 -17.13 -49.09
C LEU A 254 9.03 -15.66 -49.38
N MET A 255 10.29 -15.24 -49.25
CA MET A 255 10.69 -13.82 -49.25
C MET A 255 11.68 -13.45 -50.35
N GLY A 256 12.15 -14.42 -51.12
CA GLY A 256 13.31 -14.27 -52.00
C GLY A 256 14.63 -14.20 -51.23
N LYS A 257 15.73 -14.38 -51.96
CA LYS A 257 17.09 -14.37 -51.40
C LYS A 257 17.43 -13.07 -50.66
N ALA A 258 17.09 -11.92 -51.25
CA ALA A 258 17.37 -10.62 -50.63
C ALA A 258 16.59 -10.42 -49.32
N GLY A 259 15.29 -10.74 -49.30
CA GLY A 259 14.46 -10.66 -48.09
C GLY A 259 14.93 -11.61 -46.99
N SER A 260 15.31 -12.83 -47.35
CA SER A 260 15.88 -13.81 -46.43
C SER A 260 17.19 -13.32 -45.79
N GLU A 261 18.10 -12.72 -46.56
CA GLU A 261 19.35 -12.16 -46.01
C GLU A 261 19.12 -10.99 -45.06
N VAL A 262 18.17 -10.10 -45.36
CA VAL A 262 17.78 -9.02 -44.45
C VAL A 262 17.23 -9.60 -43.15
N PHE A 263 16.29 -10.54 -43.25
CA PHE A 263 15.71 -11.22 -42.08
C PHE A 263 16.78 -11.90 -41.22
N LYS A 264 17.73 -12.62 -41.82
CA LYS A 264 18.85 -13.25 -41.08
C LYS A 264 19.70 -12.22 -40.34
N LYS A 265 20.03 -11.08 -40.97
CA LYS A 265 20.81 -10.00 -40.35
C LYS A 265 20.07 -9.38 -39.17
N GLU A 266 18.79 -9.08 -39.33
CA GLU A 266 17.97 -8.51 -38.26
C GLU A 266 17.75 -9.50 -37.13
N GLU A 267 17.51 -10.75 -37.44
CA GLU A 267 17.39 -11.80 -36.43
C GLU A 267 18.69 -11.97 -35.64
N ALA A 268 19.84 -11.88 -36.33
CA ALA A 268 21.14 -11.89 -35.67
C ALA A 268 21.36 -10.65 -34.79
N LYS A 269 20.90 -9.47 -35.22
CA LYS A 269 20.92 -8.23 -34.41
C LYS A 269 20.04 -8.39 -33.17
N ARG A 270 18.78 -8.82 -33.35
CA ARG A 270 17.80 -9.08 -32.29
C ARG A 270 18.34 -10.04 -31.23
N ARG A 271 19.05 -11.09 -31.64
CA ARG A 271 19.70 -12.01 -30.69
C ARG A 271 20.80 -11.41 -29.84
N LYS A 272 21.49 -10.39 -30.32
CA LYS A 272 22.50 -9.67 -29.53
C LYS A 272 21.83 -8.78 -28.49
N GLU A 273 20.62 -8.30 -28.77
CA GLU A 273 19.79 -7.48 -27.88
C GLU A 273 19.00 -8.32 -26.87
N MET A 274 18.76 -9.60 -27.17
CA MET A 274 18.11 -10.56 -26.27
C MET A 274 18.98 -10.85 -25.05
N ILE A 275 18.39 -10.67 -23.87
CA ILE A 275 19.02 -10.90 -22.57
C ILE A 275 18.45 -12.18 -21.98
N LEU A 276 19.33 -13.12 -21.64
CA LEU A 276 18.95 -14.34 -20.93
C LEU A 276 18.51 -14.01 -19.52
N HIS A 277 17.64 -14.82 -18.91
CA HIS A 277 17.19 -14.58 -17.54
C HIS A 277 17.12 -15.86 -16.70
N CYS A 278 17.04 -15.67 -15.39
CA CYS A 278 16.82 -16.74 -14.43
C CYS A 278 15.40 -17.33 -14.58
N GLN A 279 15.27 -18.66 -14.54
CA GLN A 279 14.00 -19.39 -14.53
C GLN A 279 13.22 -19.21 -13.22
N VAL A 280 13.65 -18.40 -12.26
CA VAL A 280 12.96 -18.29 -10.97
C VAL A 280 12.58 -16.87 -10.67
N CYS A 281 13.58 -16.01 -10.56
CA CYS A 281 13.41 -14.60 -10.24
C CYS A 281 13.42 -13.68 -11.46
N LEU A 282 13.53 -14.23 -12.69
CA LEU A 282 13.64 -13.47 -13.94
C LEU A 282 14.79 -12.45 -13.99
N LYS A 283 15.75 -12.53 -13.04
CA LYS A 283 16.93 -11.68 -13.04
C LYS A 283 17.66 -11.82 -14.38
N PRO A 284 17.93 -10.72 -15.10
CA PRO A 284 18.67 -10.76 -16.36
C PRO A 284 20.12 -11.21 -16.14
N GLU A 285 20.70 -11.91 -17.11
CA GLU A 285 22.08 -12.35 -17.09
C GLU A 285 23.00 -11.15 -17.27
N ASP A 286 23.78 -10.86 -16.24
CA ASP A 286 24.87 -9.90 -16.31
C ASP A 286 26.19 -10.68 -16.28
N LYS A 287 26.76 -10.89 -17.46
CA LYS A 287 28.02 -11.63 -17.62
C LYS A 287 29.19 -10.95 -16.92
N THR A 288 29.12 -9.63 -16.71
CA THR A 288 30.19 -8.85 -16.08
C THR A 288 30.12 -8.92 -14.56
N LYS A 289 28.92 -8.84 -13.98
CA LYS A 289 28.73 -8.80 -12.52
C LYS A 289 28.47 -10.16 -11.90
N THR A 290 27.65 -10.99 -12.54
CA THR A 290 27.17 -12.26 -11.98
C THR A 290 27.79 -13.49 -12.63
N GLY A 291 28.62 -13.30 -13.65
CA GLY A 291 29.13 -14.38 -14.48
C GLY A 291 28.04 -15.03 -15.33
N LYS A 292 28.33 -16.20 -15.89
CA LYS A 292 27.38 -16.97 -16.70
C LYS A 292 26.40 -17.72 -15.80
N MET A 293 25.11 -17.65 -16.11
CA MET A 293 24.09 -18.42 -15.38
C MET A 293 24.33 -19.92 -15.50
N THR A 294 24.03 -20.66 -14.43
CA THR A 294 24.09 -22.13 -14.46
C THR A 294 22.92 -22.68 -15.26
N VAL A 295 23.15 -23.78 -15.99
CA VAL A 295 22.13 -24.42 -16.83
C VAL A 295 21.86 -25.83 -16.32
N CYS A 296 20.60 -26.23 -16.26
CA CYS A 296 20.23 -27.60 -15.94
C CYS A 296 20.75 -28.58 -17.01
N SER A 297 21.71 -29.44 -16.65
CA SER A 297 22.36 -30.37 -17.59
C SER A 297 21.40 -31.35 -18.25
N ARG A 298 20.41 -31.87 -17.50
CA ARG A 298 19.40 -32.81 -18.01
C ARG A 298 18.46 -32.17 -19.02
N CYS A 299 18.02 -30.94 -18.77
CA CYS A 299 17.20 -30.21 -19.74
C CYS A 299 18.01 -29.83 -20.98
N ARG A 300 19.26 -29.43 -20.79
CA ARG A 300 20.15 -29.10 -21.90
C ARG A 300 20.38 -30.30 -22.83
N ALA A 301 20.42 -31.52 -22.30
CA ALA A 301 20.58 -32.75 -23.08
C ALA A 301 19.42 -33.01 -24.07
N ILE A 302 18.22 -32.46 -23.80
CA ILE A 302 17.05 -32.55 -24.69
C ILE A 302 16.79 -31.24 -25.46
N GLY A 303 17.77 -30.32 -25.48
CA GLY A 303 17.66 -29.05 -26.19
C GLY A 303 17.01 -27.91 -25.41
N ARG A 304 16.59 -28.12 -24.15
CA ARG A 304 15.94 -27.09 -23.31
C ARG A 304 16.92 -26.39 -22.37
N GLU A 305 17.04 -25.06 -22.43
CA GLU A 305 17.91 -24.29 -21.54
C GLU A 305 17.17 -23.69 -20.34
N ILE A 306 17.12 -24.44 -19.24
CA ILE A 306 16.68 -23.89 -17.95
C ILE A 306 17.87 -23.27 -17.21
N ARG A 307 17.81 -21.96 -16.98
CA ARG A 307 18.91 -21.13 -16.44
C ARG A 307 18.63 -20.66 -15.02
N TYR A 308 19.65 -20.59 -14.19
CA TYR A 308 19.56 -20.06 -12.83
C TYR A 308 20.68 -19.07 -12.55
N CYS A 309 20.35 -17.95 -11.89
CA CYS A 309 21.35 -16.97 -11.47
C CYS A 309 22.19 -17.44 -10.26
N GLY A 310 21.87 -18.58 -9.67
CA GLY A 310 22.58 -19.15 -8.53
C GLY A 310 21.94 -20.45 -8.01
N ARG A 311 22.63 -21.13 -7.08
CA ARG A 311 22.18 -22.40 -6.49
C ARG A 311 20.87 -22.26 -5.72
N GLU A 312 20.64 -21.12 -5.07
CA GLU A 312 19.41 -20.85 -4.32
C GLU A 312 18.17 -20.92 -5.20
N CYS A 313 18.19 -20.22 -6.34
CA CYS A 313 17.11 -20.29 -7.32
C CYS A 313 16.91 -21.71 -7.85
N GLN A 314 18.00 -22.43 -8.17
CA GLN A 314 17.91 -23.82 -8.62
C GLN A 314 17.23 -24.72 -7.58
N VAL A 315 17.58 -24.58 -6.29
CA VAL A 315 16.98 -25.35 -5.19
C VAL A 315 15.52 -24.97 -4.98
N ALA A 316 15.17 -23.68 -5.05
CA ALA A 316 13.80 -23.20 -4.90
C ALA A 316 12.86 -23.77 -5.99
N ASP A 317 13.35 -23.88 -7.22
CA ASP A 317 12.61 -24.44 -8.35
C ASP A 317 12.64 -25.97 -8.41
N TRP A 318 13.61 -26.63 -7.75
CA TRP A 318 13.80 -28.08 -7.89
C TRP A 318 12.54 -28.90 -7.60
N LYS A 319 11.72 -28.50 -6.62
CA LYS A 319 10.45 -29.20 -6.29
C LYS A 319 9.46 -29.21 -7.45
N SER A 320 9.34 -28.11 -8.20
CA SER A 320 8.52 -28.02 -9.42
C SER A 320 9.24 -28.67 -10.59
N HIS A 321 10.48 -28.25 -10.83
CA HIS A 321 11.26 -28.62 -12.00
C HIS A 321 11.55 -30.13 -12.10
N LYS A 322 11.79 -30.83 -10.98
CA LYS A 322 12.12 -32.27 -10.98
C LYS A 322 11.08 -33.12 -11.71
N LYS A 323 9.81 -32.71 -11.73
CA LYS A 323 8.71 -33.46 -12.39
C LYS A 323 8.87 -33.51 -13.90
N GLU A 324 9.38 -32.43 -14.49
CA GLU A 324 9.56 -32.22 -15.94
C GLU A 324 11.03 -32.24 -16.38
N CYS A 325 12.00 -32.26 -15.46
CA CYS A 325 13.42 -32.19 -15.73
C CYS A 325 13.88 -33.29 -16.71
N GLY A 326 14.47 -32.88 -17.84
CA GLY A 326 14.92 -33.81 -18.90
C GLY A 326 13.80 -34.52 -19.66
N LYS A 327 12.55 -34.06 -19.56
CA LYS A 327 11.40 -34.58 -20.32
C LYS A 327 10.86 -33.53 -21.30
N PRO A 328 10.37 -33.95 -22.48
CA PRO A 328 9.56 -33.09 -23.35
C PRO A 328 8.38 -32.49 -22.57
N LEU A 329 8.05 -31.23 -22.85
CA LEU A 329 6.86 -30.56 -22.36
C LEU A 329 5.62 -31.05 -23.10
N ASP A 330 4.54 -31.26 -22.37
CA ASP A 330 3.22 -31.43 -22.97
C ASP A 330 2.61 -30.05 -23.30
N ILE A 331 1.73 -29.97 -24.29
CA ILE A 331 1.03 -28.73 -24.65
C ILE A 331 0.26 -28.12 -23.47
N SER A 332 -0.19 -28.95 -22.52
CA SER A 332 -0.80 -28.53 -21.25
C SER A 332 0.11 -27.63 -20.40
N ALA A 333 1.43 -27.71 -20.57
CA ALA A 333 2.37 -26.79 -19.92
C ALA A 333 2.12 -25.33 -20.32
N ALA A 334 1.61 -25.08 -21.53
CA ALA A 334 1.22 -23.75 -22.00
C ALA A 334 0.04 -23.15 -21.20
N PHE A 335 -0.67 -23.94 -20.39
CA PHE A 335 -1.78 -23.49 -19.55
C PHE A 335 -1.48 -23.58 -18.04
N ALA A 336 -0.43 -24.30 -17.64
CA ALA A 336 -0.07 -24.50 -16.24
C ALA A 336 0.25 -23.17 -15.53
N ASP A 337 -0.06 -23.07 -14.24
CA ASP A 337 0.21 -21.87 -13.45
C ASP A 337 1.69 -21.48 -13.45
N VAL A 338 1.92 -20.18 -13.60
CA VAL A 338 3.22 -19.54 -13.43
C VAL A 338 3.64 -19.65 -11.97
N ASN A 339 4.70 -20.40 -11.71
CA ASN A 339 5.25 -20.55 -10.35
C ASN A 339 6.53 -19.72 -10.21
N MET A 340 6.43 -18.53 -9.61
CA MET A 340 7.58 -17.67 -9.34
C MET A 340 7.90 -17.69 -7.84
N LYS A 341 8.77 -18.62 -7.42
CA LYS A 341 9.22 -18.75 -6.04
C LYS A 341 10.55 -18.04 -5.85
N GLY A 342 10.58 -16.78 -5.42
CA GLY A 342 11.87 -16.21 -4.99
C GLY A 342 12.03 -14.69 -4.93
N SER A 343 11.00 -13.88 -5.15
CA SER A 343 11.19 -12.42 -5.15
C SER A 343 11.05 -11.77 -3.76
N THR A 344 10.31 -12.34 -2.82
CA THR A 344 10.18 -11.81 -1.46
C THR A 344 9.75 -12.93 -0.49
N PRO A 345 10.16 -12.89 0.80
CA PRO A 345 9.52 -13.70 1.83
C PRO A 345 8.01 -13.47 1.70
N LYS A 346 7.24 -14.55 1.60
CA LYS A 346 5.77 -14.43 1.64
C LYS A 346 5.43 -13.84 2.99
N GLN A 347 5.15 -12.55 3.04
CA GLN A 347 4.30 -12.03 4.09
C GLN A 347 2.99 -12.78 3.89
N GLU A 348 2.65 -13.66 4.84
CA GLU A 348 1.37 -14.34 4.79
C GLU A 348 0.31 -13.25 4.78
N GLY A 349 -0.37 -13.12 3.64
CA GLY A 349 -1.38 -12.09 3.48
C GLY A 349 -2.39 -12.19 4.61
N ARG A 350 -2.87 -11.03 5.06
CA ARG A 350 -3.88 -10.95 6.11
C ARG A 350 -5.05 -11.87 5.78
N VAL A 351 -5.25 -12.88 6.62
CA VAL A 351 -6.29 -13.90 6.43
C VAL A 351 -7.69 -13.28 6.42
N ASP A 352 -7.84 -12.10 7.03
CA ASP A 352 -9.10 -11.35 7.06
C ASP A 352 -9.41 -10.53 5.82
N ILE A 353 -8.51 -10.49 4.83
CA ILE A 353 -8.74 -9.82 3.55
C ILE A 353 -9.10 -10.89 2.52
N PRO A 354 -10.35 -10.95 2.03
CA PRO A 354 -10.77 -11.96 1.06
C PRO A 354 -10.02 -11.78 -0.27
N PRO A 355 -9.82 -12.86 -1.05
CA PRO A 355 -9.36 -12.73 -2.42
C PRO A 355 -10.37 -11.92 -3.25
N CYS A 356 -9.88 -11.21 -4.27
CA CYS A 356 -10.76 -10.51 -5.21
C CYS A 356 -11.58 -11.54 -6.00
N PRO A 357 -12.91 -11.48 -6.01
CA PRO A 357 -13.72 -12.40 -6.80
C PRO A 357 -13.46 -12.25 -8.30
N SER A 358 -13.66 -13.33 -9.03
CA SER A 358 -13.55 -13.31 -10.49
C SER A 358 -14.56 -12.32 -11.09
N GLY A 359 -14.12 -11.47 -12.02
CA GLY A 359 -14.94 -10.43 -12.65
C GLY A 359 -15.06 -9.14 -11.84
N TYR A 360 -14.73 -9.13 -10.55
CA TYR A 360 -14.63 -7.89 -9.76
C TYR A 360 -13.24 -7.27 -9.89
N ARG A 361 -13.16 -5.96 -10.06
CA ARG A 361 -11.90 -5.20 -10.10
C ARG A 361 -11.90 -4.16 -9.00
N ARG A 362 -10.91 -4.25 -8.11
CA ARG A 362 -10.67 -3.24 -7.07
C ARG A 362 -10.10 -1.97 -7.69
N SER A 363 -10.46 -0.82 -7.14
CA SER A 363 -9.83 0.45 -7.51
C SER A 363 -8.35 0.47 -7.09
N PRO A 364 -7.50 1.30 -7.73
CA PRO A 364 -6.11 1.48 -7.31
C PRO A 364 -5.98 1.89 -5.84
N HIS A 365 -6.83 2.82 -5.37
CA HIS A 365 -6.84 3.25 -3.97
C HIS A 365 -7.21 2.11 -3.00
N LEU A 366 -8.15 1.25 -3.38
CA LEU A 366 -8.51 0.09 -2.56
C LEU A 366 -7.39 -0.96 -2.53
N ILE A 367 -6.68 -1.16 -3.65
CA ILE A 367 -5.50 -2.03 -3.69
C ILE A 367 -4.41 -1.50 -2.77
N ARG A 368 -4.13 -0.19 -2.83
CA ARG A 368 -3.17 0.47 -1.94
C ARG A 368 -3.59 0.35 -0.48
N HIS A 369 -4.86 0.60 -0.16
CA HIS A 369 -5.40 0.44 1.18
C HIS A 369 -5.23 -0.99 1.72
N ILE A 370 -5.43 -2.01 0.87
CA ILE A 370 -5.23 -3.41 1.24
C ILE A 370 -3.75 -3.72 1.52
N GLU A 371 -2.85 -3.23 0.68
CA GLU A 371 -1.39 -3.36 0.89
C GLU A 371 -0.98 -2.72 2.23
N GLU A 372 -1.44 -1.50 2.49
CA GLU A 372 -1.18 -0.79 3.75
C GLU A 372 -1.75 -1.55 4.96
N LEU A 373 -2.96 -2.11 4.84
CA LEU A 373 -3.55 -2.93 5.89
C LEU A 373 -2.74 -4.19 6.18
N GLN A 374 -2.08 -4.79 5.18
CA GLN A 374 -1.20 -5.94 5.38
C GLN A 374 0.04 -5.58 6.21
N GLY A 375 0.54 -4.36 6.09
CA GLY A 375 1.58 -3.80 6.95
C GLY A 375 1.13 -3.53 8.40
N HIS A 376 -0.18 -3.46 8.65
CA HIS A 376 -0.76 -3.07 9.93
C HIS A 376 -1.79 -4.10 10.45
N PRO A 377 -1.36 -5.33 10.82
CA PRO A 377 -2.28 -6.43 11.15
C PRO A 377 -3.18 -6.17 12.37
N SER A 378 -2.86 -5.21 13.23
CA SER A 378 -3.68 -4.82 14.40
C SER A 378 -4.79 -3.81 14.07
N LYS A 379 -4.80 -3.26 12.85
CA LYS A 379 -5.75 -2.25 12.39
C LYS A 379 -6.88 -2.88 11.57
N ASP A 380 -8.10 -2.38 11.76
CA ASP A 380 -9.27 -2.82 10.99
C ASP A 380 -9.43 -2.00 9.70
N TYR A 381 -8.97 -0.75 9.72
CA TYR A 381 -9.01 0.18 8.61
C TYR A 381 -7.90 1.22 8.76
N LEU A 382 -7.38 1.73 7.64
CA LEU A 382 -6.41 2.84 7.61
C LEU A 382 -7.06 4.05 6.95
N ARG A 383 -7.08 5.17 7.64
CA ARG A 383 -7.57 6.44 7.09
C ARG A 383 -6.41 7.25 6.54
N ASP A 384 -6.63 7.82 5.37
CA ASP A 384 -5.76 8.82 4.76
C ASP A 384 -5.90 10.12 5.56
N PHE A 385 -4.83 10.57 6.21
CA PHE A 385 -4.78 11.84 6.94
C PHE A 385 -3.95 12.83 6.12
N GLN A 386 -4.22 14.13 6.19
CA GLN A 386 -3.49 15.12 5.37
C GLN A 386 -1.96 15.00 5.62
N GLY A 387 -1.24 14.47 4.62
CA GLY A 387 0.19 14.14 4.68
C GLY A 387 0.45 12.66 4.35
N ASP A 388 1.72 12.25 4.29
CA ASP A 388 2.11 10.84 4.04
C ASP A 388 1.86 9.91 5.25
N GLU A 389 0.95 10.27 6.15
CA GLU A 389 0.67 9.52 7.38
C GLU A 389 -0.75 8.91 7.40
N TYR A 390 -0.82 7.60 7.61
CA TYR A 390 -2.09 6.89 7.79
C TYR A 390 -2.52 6.86 9.25
N PHE A 391 -3.80 7.16 9.50
CA PHE A 391 -4.43 6.98 10.81
C PHE A 391 -5.10 5.60 10.90
N GLY A 392 -4.54 4.69 11.70
CA GLY A 392 -5.08 3.35 11.88
C GLY A 392 -6.24 3.25 12.86
N VAL A 393 -7.41 2.87 12.35
CA VAL A 393 -8.63 2.58 13.11
C VAL A 393 -8.61 1.14 13.60
N SER A 394 -8.87 0.95 14.89
CA SER A 394 -9.07 -0.35 15.54
C SER A 394 -10.34 -0.27 16.37
N LEU A 395 -11.18 -1.31 16.30
CA LEU A 395 -12.36 -1.46 17.14
C LEU A 395 -12.04 -2.37 18.33
N ASP A 396 -12.35 -1.89 19.53
CA ASP A 396 -11.86 -2.48 20.76
C ASP A 396 -12.78 -3.57 21.32
N GLU A 397 -13.98 -3.70 20.76
CA GLU A 397 -14.94 -4.72 21.15
C GLU A 397 -15.03 -5.80 20.07
N VAL A 398 -14.96 -7.07 20.49
CA VAL A 398 -15.03 -8.24 19.60
C VAL A 398 -16.22 -8.16 18.64
N PRO A 399 -17.46 -7.85 19.06
CA PRO A 399 -18.58 -7.81 18.13
C PRO A 399 -18.48 -6.66 17.14
N GLY A 400 -18.07 -5.47 17.58
CA GLY A 400 -17.87 -4.31 16.71
C GLY A 400 -16.81 -4.57 15.65
N ALA A 401 -15.69 -5.14 16.05
CA ALA A 401 -14.61 -5.56 15.16
C ALA A 401 -15.06 -6.59 14.12
N ALA A 402 -15.72 -7.65 14.58
CA ALA A 402 -16.15 -8.74 13.71
C ALA A 402 -17.15 -8.25 12.64
N ILE A 403 -18.18 -7.50 13.06
CA ILE A 403 -19.19 -6.95 12.16
C ILE A 403 -18.54 -5.97 11.17
N PHE A 404 -17.64 -5.09 11.64
CA PHE A 404 -16.95 -4.15 10.76
C PHE A 404 -16.09 -4.85 9.70
N ILE A 405 -15.33 -5.88 10.09
CA ILE A 405 -14.53 -6.67 9.15
C ILE A 405 -15.43 -7.35 8.12
N VAL A 406 -16.59 -7.90 8.52
CA VAL A 406 -17.55 -8.46 7.54
C VAL A 406 -18.02 -7.38 6.56
N MET A 407 -18.45 -6.21 7.05
CA MET A 407 -18.94 -5.13 6.18
C MET A 407 -17.86 -4.62 5.24
N ARG A 408 -16.64 -4.41 5.74
CA ARG A 408 -15.48 -4.06 4.92
C ARG A 408 -15.20 -5.13 3.86
N ASN A 409 -15.27 -6.41 4.22
CA ASN A 409 -15.00 -7.51 3.31
C ASN A 409 -16.05 -7.66 2.20
N ILE A 410 -17.31 -7.31 2.48
CA ILE A 410 -18.34 -7.16 1.44
C ILE A 410 -17.86 -6.14 0.39
N LEU A 411 -17.39 -4.97 0.82
CA LEU A 411 -16.90 -3.94 -0.10
C LEU A 411 -15.61 -4.34 -0.86
N PHE A 412 -14.78 -5.20 -0.25
CA PHE A 412 -13.57 -5.74 -0.89
C PHE A 412 -13.86 -6.80 -1.95
N THR A 413 -15.12 -7.27 -2.05
CA THR A 413 -15.53 -8.38 -2.92
C THR A 413 -16.65 -8.01 -3.88
N THR A 414 -17.37 -6.90 -3.67
CA THR A 414 -18.40 -6.43 -4.59
C THR A 414 -18.63 -4.92 -4.48
N ASP A 415 -18.98 -4.29 -5.60
CA ASP A 415 -19.38 -2.89 -5.72
C ASP A 415 -20.84 -2.70 -6.16
N VAL A 416 -21.62 -3.79 -6.28
CA VAL A 416 -22.97 -3.76 -6.86
C VAL A 416 -24.01 -4.26 -5.87
N GLY A 417 -25.15 -3.57 -5.86
CA GLY A 417 -26.38 -4.01 -5.20
C GLY A 417 -26.57 -3.47 -3.77
N PRO A 418 -27.78 -3.68 -3.20
CA PRO A 418 -28.16 -3.13 -1.90
C PRO A 418 -27.23 -3.56 -0.75
N ARG A 419 -26.66 -4.77 -0.86
CA ARG A 419 -25.73 -5.30 0.15
C ARG A 419 -24.45 -4.47 0.25
N ALA A 420 -23.85 -4.10 -0.88
CA ALA A 420 -22.66 -3.26 -0.91
C ALA A 420 -22.97 -1.83 -0.42
N GLU A 421 -24.13 -1.28 -0.80
CA GLU A 421 -24.54 0.08 -0.41
C GLU A 421 -24.75 0.20 1.11
N GLY A 422 -25.43 -0.77 1.72
CA GLY A 422 -25.61 -0.82 3.18
C GLY A 422 -24.28 -1.07 3.90
N ALA A 423 -23.42 -1.96 3.39
CA ALA A 423 -22.09 -2.17 3.97
C ALA A 423 -21.23 -0.89 3.94
N LEU A 424 -21.29 -0.12 2.84
CA LEU A 424 -20.58 1.15 2.71
C LEU A 424 -21.12 2.19 3.70
N LEU A 425 -22.44 2.29 3.85
CA LEU A 425 -23.06 3.17 4.83
C LEU A 425 -22.63 2.83 6.26
N TYR A 426 -22.62 1.55 6.61
CA TYR A 426 -22.15 1.08 7.92
C TYR A 426 -20.69 1.44 8.16
N VAL A 427 -19.78 1.10 7.23
CA VAL A 427 -18.34 1.40 7.33
C VAL A 427 -18.14 2.91 7.47
N TYR A 428 -18.81 3.70 6.64
CA TYR A 428 -18.77 5.17 6.71
C TYR A 428 -19.15 5.70 8.09
N ARG A 429 -20.27 5.25 8.66
CA ARG A 429 -20.73 5.67 10.00
C ARG A 429 -19.78 5.26 11.12
N VAL A 430 -19.19 4.07 11.04
CA VAL A 430 -18.16 3.66 12.02
C VAL A 430 -16.95 4.58 11.94
N LEU A 431 -16.45 4.87 10.74
CA LEU A 431 -15.25 5.69 10.54
C LEU A 431 -15.44 7.16 10.94
N GLN A 432 -16.68 7.68 10.94
CA GLN A 432 -16.98 9.03 11.43
C GLN A 432 -16.68 9.18 12.93
N ASN A 433 -16.87 8.13 13.72
CA ASN A 433 -16.63 8.17 15.17
C ASN A 433 -15.16 7.95 15.54
N SER A 434 -14.37 7.38 14.64
CA SER A 434 -13.03 6.87 14.96
C SER A 434 -11.89 7.87 14.80
N ALA A 435 -12.08 9.05 14.19
CA ALA A 435 -10.97 9.99 13.97
C ALA A 435 -11.12 11.31 14.73
N PRO A 436 -10.16 11.65 15.61
CA PRO A 436 -10.01 13.01 16.09
C PRO A 436 -9.42 13.90 14.97
N GLY A 437 -10.09 14.98 14.60
CA GLY A 437 -9.51 16.07 13.80
C GLY A 437 -9.51 15.91 12.27
N GLY A 438 -9.60 14.68 11.74
CA GLY A 438 -9.77 14.44 10.30
C GLY A 438 -11.23 14.57 9.91
N GLY A 439 -11.68 15.77 9.55
CA GLY A 439 -13.09 16.08 9.26
C GLY A 439 -13.79 15.08 8.34
N GLU A 440 -15.12 15.00 8.46
CA GLU A 440 -16.01 14.11 7.69
C GLU A 440 -15.71 14.07 6.18
N GLN A 441 -15.30 15.20 5.61
CA GLN A 441 -14.92 15.34 4.21
C GLN A 441 -13.77 14.42 3.78
N GLY A 442 -12.75 14.24 4.64
CA GLY A 442 -11.61 13.37 4.33
C GLY A 442 -12.02 11.90 4.20
N THR A 443 -12.88 11.42 5.11
CA THR A 443 -13.45 10.06 5.02
C THR A 443 -14.29 9.90 3.76
N GLN A 444 -15.15 10.87 3.45
CA GLN A 444 -15.98 10.82 2.25
C GLN A 444 -15.11 10.76 0.98
N ALA A 445 -14.06 11.58 0.90
CA ALA A 445 -13.13 11.59 -0.23
C ALA A 445 -12.40 10.25 -0.39
N GLN A 446 -11.87 9.69 0.71
CA GLN A 446 -11.19 8.40 0.70
C GLN A 446 -12.13 7.27 0.24
N LEU A 447 -13.31 7.13 0.86
CA LEU A 447 -14.27 6.07 0.52
C LEU A 447 -14.75 6.19 -0.94
N LYS A 448 -14.94 7.42 -1.43
CA LYS A 448 -15.30 7.68 -2.83
C LYS A 448 -14.21 7.21 -3.80
N ARG A 449 -12.93 7.39 -3.45
CA ARG A 449 -11.78 6.93 -4.24
C ARG A 449 -11.63 5.40 -4.19
N GLU A 450 -11.80 4.80 -3.02
CA GLU A 450 -11.69 3.34 -2.82
C GLU A 450 -12.81 2.55 -3.51
N TYR A 451 -14.06 2.99 -3.38
CA TYR A 451 -15.22 2.22 -3.83
C TYR A 451 -15.92 2.79 -5.07
N GLY A 452 -15.41 3.90 -5.59
CA GLY A 452 -15.88 4.53 -6.82
C GLY A 452 -17.15 5.38 -6.65
N LEU A 453 -17.31 6.30 -7.60
CA LEU A 453 -18.44 7.23 -7.68
C LEU A 453 -19.82 6.56 -7.74
N PRO A 454 -20.06 5.49 -8.53
CA PRO A 454 -21.39 4.90 -8.64
C PRO A 454 -21.91 4.36 -7.31
N LEU A 455 -21.09 3.58 -6.58
CA LEU A 455 -21.48 3.03 -5.28
C LEU A 455 -21.62 4.13 -4.22
N TRP A 456 -20.69 5.09 -4.20
CA TRP A 456 -20.78 6.26 -3.33
C TRP A 456 -22.09 7.05 -3.52
N ASN A 457 -22.45 7.33 -4.78
CA ASN A 457 -23.66 8.09 -5.12
C ASN A 457 -24.94 7.35 -4.71
N ARG A 458 -24.99 6.02 -4.87
CA ARG A 458 -26.13 5.21 -4.41
C ARG A 458 -26.24 5.20 -2.89
N MET A 459 -25.12 5.07 -2.17
CA MET A 459 -25.10 5.18 -0.71
C MET A 459 -25.58 6.58 -0.24
N GLN A 460 -25.13 7.65 -0.89
CA GLN A 460 -25.61 9.01 -0.60
C GLN A 460 -27.11 9.16 -0.88
N GLU A 461 -27.62 8.52 -1.92
CA GLU A 461 -29.05 8.52 -2.22
C GLU A 461 -29.86 7.75 -1.17
N LEU A 462 -29.32 6.66 -0.62
CA LEU A 462 -29.94 5.97 0.54
C LEU A 462 -30.07 6.91 1.74
N ILE A 463 -29.03 7.71 2.03
CA ILE A 463 -29.08 8.72 3.11
C ILE A 463 -30.17 9.75 2.85
N ARG A 464 -30.37 10.18 1.59
CA ARG A 464 -31.40 11.19 1.25
C ARG A 464 -32.82 10.65 1.31
N ARG A 465 -33.05 9.42 0.86
CA ARG A 465 -34.39 8.82 0.71
C ARG A 465 -34.97 8.30 2.01
N SER A 466 -34.13 7.77 2.90
CA SER A 466 -34.60 7.05 4.08
C SER A 466 -34.66 7.93 5.32
N LYS A 467 -35.69 7.74 6.14
CA LYS A 467 -35.71 8.25 7.51
C LYS A 467 -35.03 7.20 8.41
N PRO A 468 -34.05 7.56 9.26
CA PRO A 468 -33.41 6.63 10.18
C PRO A 468 -34.43 5.86 11.05
N PRO A 469 -34.13 4.60 11.44
CA PRO A 469 -32.88 3.89 11.20
C PRO A 469 -32.79 3.21 9.82
N TYR A 470 -31.60 3.18 9.21
CA TYR A 470 -31.35 2.50 7.94
C TYR A 470 -31.21 0.98 8.13
N GLU A 471 -31.87 0.19 7.28
CA GLU A 471 -31.66 -1.27 7.24
C GLU A 471 -30.35 -1.60 6.49
N ILE A 472 -29.40 -2.17 7.23
CA ILE A 472 -28.13 -2.67 6.73
C ILE A 472 -28.23 -4.20 6.56
N PRO A 473 -27.47 -4.81 5.64
CA PRO A 473 -27.42 -6.26 5.51
C PRO A 473 -27.23 -6.97 6.85
N GLU A 474 -28.01 -8.01 7.07
CA GLU A 474 -27.82 -8.87 8.22
C GLU A 474 -26.52 -9.67 8.06
N VAL A 475 -25.74 -9.73 9.14
CA VAL A 475 -24.50 -10.51 9.19
C VAL A 475 -24.80 -11.91 9.70
N SER A 476 -24.56 -12.91 8.85
CA SER A 476 -24.86 -14.30 9.19
C SER A 476 -23.87 -14.86 10.21
N ARG A 477 -24.29 -15.91 10.92
CA ARG A 477 -23.42 -16.62 11.88
C ARG A 477 -22.16 -17.19 11.20
N ALA A 478 -22.29 -17.68 9.97
CA ALA A 478 -21.17 -18.24 9.22
C ALA A 478 -20.10 -17.17 8.92
N GLU A 479 -20.53 -15.95 8.56
CA GLU A 479 -19.61 -14.83 8.32
C GLU A 479 -18.90 -14.40 9.61
N ILE A 480 -19.63 -14.34 10.73
CA ILE A 480 -19.04 -14.05 12.05
C ILE A 480 -18.01 -15.12 12.42
N ASP A 481 -18.34 -16.41 12.29
CA ASP A 481 -17.43 -17.48 12.68
C ASP A 481 -16.12 -17.47 11.88
N VAL A 482 -16.18 -17.14 10.59
CA VAL A 482 -14.99 -16.95 9.75
C VAL A 482 -14.12 -15.83 10.31
N VAL A 483 -14.71 -14.67 10.64
CA VAL A 483 -13.97 -13.53 11.17
C VAL A 483 -13.43 -13.76 12.56
N LEU A 484 -14.19 -14.39 13.45
CA LEU A 484 -13.73 -14.74 14.81
C LEU A 484 -12.57 -15.73 14.75
N GLY A 485 -12.54 -16.65 13.79
CA GLY A 485 -11.40 -17.54 13.55
C GLY A 485 -10.11 -16.79 13.21
N TRP A 486 -10.22 -15.60 12.62
CA TRP A 486 -9.08 -14.71 12.36
C TRP A 486 -8.73 -13.88 13.59
N LEU A 487 -9.74 -13.27 14.23
CA LEU A 487 -9.56 -12.44 15.42
C LEU A 487 -8.97 -13.24 16.60
N GLN A 488 -9.32 -14.52 16.74
CA GLN A 488 -8.74 -15.42 17.75
C GLN A 488 -7.24 -15.64 17.55
N LYS A 489 -6.74 -15.57 16.30
CA LYS A 489 -5.30 -15.65 15.99
C LYS A 489 -4.60 -14.29 16.09
N SER A 490 -5.36 -13.21 16.24
CA SER A 490 -4.83 -11.88 16.43
C SER A 490 -4.51 -11.67 17.91
N PRO A 491 -3.36 -11.07 18.26
CA PRO A 491 -3.05 -10.69 19.64
C PRO A 491 -4.07 -9.74 20.27
N ARG A 492 -5.00 -9.17 19.47
CA ARG A 492 -5.98 -8.19 19.94
C ARG A 492 -7.11 -8.81 20.77
N PHE A 493 -7.49 -10.05 20.49
CA PHE A 493 -8.67 -10.70 21.09
C PHE A 493 -8.43 -12.16 21.48
N GLU A 494 -7.17 -12.54 21.66
CA GLU A 494 -6.79 -13.93 21.96
C GLU A 494 -7.43 -14.40 23.28
N GLU A 495 -7.47 -13.54 24.30
CA GLU A 495 -8.03 -13.86 25.61
C GLU A 495 -9.55 -13.97 25.57
N GLU A 496 -10.23 -13.00 24.94
CA GLU A 496 -11.69 -12.94 24.85
C GLU A 496 -12.26 -14.10 24.01
N LEU A 497 -11.48 -14.63 23.07
CA LEU A 497 -11.88 -15.70 22.17
C LEU A 497 -11.32 -17.07 22.55
N VAL A 498 -10.64 -17.21 23.69
CA VAL A 498 -9.99 -18.48 24.08
C VAL A 498 -10.98 -19.65 24.19
N ALA A 499 -12.21 -19.38 24.65
CA ALA A 499 -13.27 -20.38 24.83
C ALA A 499 -14.14 -20.57 23.58
N TRP A 500 -14.08 -19.65 22.62
CA TRP A 500 -14.90 -19.72 21.42
C TRP A 500 -14.38 -20.79 20.44
N ARG A 501 -15.31 -21.47 19.76
CA ARG A 501 -15.03 -22.45 18.71
C ARG A 501 -16.02 -22.23 17.55
N PRO A 502 -15.56 -22.32 16.28
CA PRO A 502 -16.44 -22.18 15.11
C PRO A 502 -17.62 -23.14 15.16
N GLY A 503 -18.83 -22.66 14.85
CA GLY A 503 -20.05 -23.47 14.79
C GLY A 503 -20.59 -23.97 16.13
N GLN A 504 -19.95 -23.68 17.28
CA GLN A 504 -20.43 -24.10 18.59
C GLN A 504 -21.25 -23.01 19.29
N GLY A 505 -22.20 -23.45 20.13
CA GLY A 505 -23.07 -22.60 20.95
C GLY A 505 -24.26 -22.01 20.19
N ASN A 506 -25.20 -21.42 20.94
CA ASN A 506 -26.33 -20.70 20.34
C ASN A 506 -25.86 -19.39 19.71
N ALA A 507 -26.54 -18.96 18.65
CA ALA A 507 -26.38 -17.62 18.10
C ALA A 507 -27.44 -16.70 18.71
N LEU A 508 -27.00 -15.60 19.29
CA LEU A 508 -27.86 -14.55 19.81
C LEU A 508 -28.04 -13.47 18.73
N PRO A 509 -29.27 -12.95 18.53
CA PRO A 509 -29.48 -11.79 17.67
C PRO A 509 -28.87 -10.57 18.35
N LEU A 510 -27.74 -10.10 17.83
CA LEU A 510 -27.05 -8.89 18.29
C LEU A 510 -27.41 -7.72 17.37
N GLY A 511 -27.87 -6.63 17.95
CA GLY A 511 -28.12 -5.37 17.25
C GLY A 511 -27.06 -4.33 17.63
N LEU A 512 -26.35 -3.78 16.65
CA LEU A 512 -25.37 -2.73 16.86
C LEU A 512 -25.79 -1.44 16.16
N MET A 513 -25.89 -0.35 16.91
CA MET A 513 -26.14 0.99 16.38
C MET A 513 -24.82 1.75 16.24
N VAL A 514 -24.52 2.26 15.04
CA VAL A 514 -23.27 2.97 14.74
C VAL A 514 -23.54 4.37 14.19
N GLY A 515 -22.49 5.20 14.16
CA GLY A 515 -22.54 6.59 13.70
C GLY A 515 -22.73 7.61 14.83
N PRO A 516 -22.47 8.90 14.57
CA PRO A 516 -22.60 9.97 15.57
C PRO A 516 -24.03 10.10 16.11
N GLN A 517 -25.03 9.84 15.27
CA GLN A 517 -26.45 9.91 15.61
C GLN A 517 -27.05 8.54 15.99
N LYS A 518 -26.24 7.47 15.97
CA LYS A 518 -26.70 6.09 16.12
C LYS A 518 -27.82 5.74 15.14
N ASP A 519 -27.72 6.24 13.91
CA ASP A 519 -28.77 6.19 12.90
C ASP A 519 -28.71 4.94 12.01
N VAL A 520 -27.64 4.15 12.11
CA VAL A 520 -27.43 2.93 11.34
C VAL A 520 -27.48 1.71 12.26
N PHE A 521 -28.36 0.76 11.98
CA PHE A 521 -28.56 -0.45 12.77
C PHE A 521 -28.17 -1.70 11.99
N CYS A 522 -27.21 -2.46 12.50
CA CYS A 522 -26.79 -3.74 11.95
C CYS A 522 -27.28 -4.88 12.85
N LYS A 523 -27.95 -5.88 12.25
CA LYS A 523 -28.30 -7.14 12.90
C LYS A 523 -27.23 -8.18 12.59
N ALA A 524 -26.81 -8.94 13.58
CA ALA A 524 -25.86 -10.03 13.42
C ALA A 524 -26.28 -11.24 14.26
N ALA A 525 -26.13 -12.45 13.71
CA ALA A 525 -26.28 -13.69 14.47
C ALA A 525 -24.95 -14.04 15.16
N PHE A 526 -24.75 -13.58 16.39
CA PHE A 526 -23.47 -13.60 17.08
C PHE A 526 -23.35 -14.77 18.08
N PRO A 527 -22.20 -15.46 18.20
CA PRO A 527 -22.04 -16.52 19.20
C PRO A 527 -22.17 -16.03 20.63
N GLU A 528 -23.02 -16.69 21.42
CA GLU A 528 -23.12 -16.44 22.86
C GLU A 528 -21.76 -16.55 23.56
N SER A 529 -20.95 -17.55 23.20
CA SER A 529 -19.62 -17.79 23.78
C SER A 529 -18.55 -16.76 23.41
N ALA A 530 -18.77 -15.93 22.38
CA ALA A 530 -17.90 -14.81 22.00
C ALA A 530 -18.52 -13.46 22.35
N THR A 531 -19.75 -13.44 22.85
CA THR A 531 -20.38 -12.22 23.32
C THR A 531 -19.72 -11.89 24.65
N PRO A 532 -19.15 -10.69 24.85
CA PRO A 532 -18.64 -10.34 26.16
C PRO A 532 -19.77 -10.55 27.18
N THR A 533 -19.50 -11.31 28.24
CA THR A 533 -20.40 -11.38 29.40
C THR A 533 -20.76 -9.95 29.72
N PRO A 534 -22.05 -9.57 29.87
CA PRO A 534 -22.42 -8.18 30.13
C PRO A 534 -21.75 -7.74 31.44
N THR A 535 -20.54 -7.20 31.30
CA THR A 535 -19.80 -6.61 32.38
C THR A 535 -20.61 -5.37 32.66
N PHE A 536 -21.32 -5.35 33.79
CA PHE A 536 -21.84 -4.12 34.35
C PHE A 536 -20.63 -3.23 34.58
N LEU A 537 -20.25 -2.48 33.55
CA LEU A 537 -19.28 -1.41 33.61
C LEU A 537 -19.90 -0.38 34.54
N THR A 538 -19.49 -0.42 35.80
CA THR A 538 -19.57 0.73 36.69
C THR A 538 -18.98 1.89 35.90
N LYS A 539 -19.85 2.79 35.42
CA LYS A 539 -19.44 3.99 34.69
C LYS A 539 -18.26 4.61 35.43
N MET A 540 -17.09 4.65 34.79
CA MET A 540 -16.16 5.73 35.09
C MET A 540 -16.97 7.02 34.87
N THR A 541 -17.19 7.75 35.96
CA THR A 541 -17.98 8.96 35.97
C THR A 541 -17.48 9.91 34.89
N ASN A 542 -18.39 10.24 33.97
CA ASN A 542 -18.29 11.19 32.88
C ASN A 542 -17.11 12.17 32.99
N PHE A 543 -16.24 12.16 31.98
CA PHE A 543 -15.48 13.35 31.59
C PHE A 543 -16.48 14.46 31.27
N ARG A 544 -16.77 15.31 32.25
CA ARG A 544 -17.51 16.55 32.04
C ARG A 544 -16.52 17.51 31.41
N THR A 545 -16.66 17.79 30.12
CA THR A 545 -16.06 18.96 29.49
C THR A 545 -16.50 20.17 30.32
N MET A 546 -15.58 20.74 31.11
CA MET A 546 -15.87 21.93 31.91
C MET A 546 -15.93 23.15 30.99
N THR A 547 -17.00 23.27 30.21
CA THR A 547 -17.31 24.48 29.44
C THR A 547 -17.76 25.56 30.42
N GLY A 548 -16.83 26.42 30.86
CA GLY A 548 -17.16 27.61 31.65
C GLY A 548 -16.11 28.07 32.66
N VAL A 549 -15.11 27.25 33.00
CA VAL A 549 -13.99 27.70 33.84
C VAL A 549 -12.99 28.43 32.94
N ARG A 550 -12.58 29.67 33.29
CA ARG A 550 -11.48 30.35 32.59
C ARG A 550 -10.30 29.37 32.53
N ALA A 551 -9.79 29.08 31.33
CA ALA A 551 -8.69 28.15 31.11
C ALA A 551 -7.37 28.69 31.69
N VAL A 552 -7.26 28.66 33.02
CA VAL A 552 -6.11 29.14 33.80
C VAL A 552 -5.49 27.92 34.48
N GLY A 553 -4.19 27.73 34.29
CA GLY A 553 -3.46 26.61 34.87
C GLY A 553 -2.19 26.27 34.08
N PRO A 554 -1.33 25.39 34.63
CA PRO A 554 -0.04 25.05 34.04
C PRO A 554 -0.15 24.27 32.73
N ASN A 555 -1.33 23.76 32.42
CA ASN A 555 -1.59 22.94 31.24
C ASN A 555 -2.18 23.75 30.08
N PHE A 556 -2.71 24.97 30.31
CA PHE A 556 -3.39 25.78 29.28
C PHE A 556 -2.49 26.83 28.60
N ASN A 557 -1.32 27.11 29.19
CA ASN A 557 -0.36 28.11 28.71
C ASN A 557 0.97 27.46 28.32
N ILE A 558 0.89 26.24 27.77
CA ILE A 558 2.04 25.57 27.18
C ILE A 558 2.38 26.32 25.88
N PRO A 559 3.62 26.77 25.67
CA PRO A 559 3.97 27.52 24.46
C PRO A 559 3.66 26.64 23.26
N LYS A 560 3.01 27.19 22.23
CA LYS A 560 2.99 26.54 20.92
C LYS A 560 4.46 26.38 20.50
N SER A 561 4.83 25.21 19.97
CA SER A 561 6.17 25.02 19.41
C SER A 561 6.46 26.19 18.47
N ILE A 562 7.63 26.81 18.61
CA ILE A 562 8.05 27.89 17.71
C ILE A 562 8.04 27.29 16.30
N ASP A 563 7.14 27.77 15.44
CA ASP A 563 7.18 27.49 14.01
C ASP A 563 8.43 28.19 13.47
N GLU A 564 9.59 27.54 13.54
CA GLU A 564 10.80 28.08 12.90
C GLU A 564 10.71 27.92 11.37
N PRO A 565 11.16 28.94 10.62
CA PRO A 565 10.96 29.02 9.17
C PRO A 565 11.77 27.95 8.42
N GLU A 566 11.06 27.11 7.66
CA GLU A 566 11.34 26.33 6.43
C GLU A 566 12.76 25.82 6.06
N ASN A 567 13.82 26.08 6.81
CA ASN A 567 15.20 25.74 6.43
C ASN A 567 16.00 25.17 7.60
N ASN A 568 15.69 23.93 8.00
CA ASN A 568 16.73 22.96 8.31
C ASN A 568 16.19 21.53 8.30
N TYR A 569 16.88 20.69 7.54
CA TYR A 569 16.72 19.25 7.54
C TYR A 569 16.91 18.68 8.97
N ILE A 570 16.08 17.70 9.34
CA ILE A 570 16.08 16.91 10.61
C ILE A 570 15.19 17.45 11.74
N TYR A 571 13.94 17.86 11.45
CA TYR A 571 12.95 18.09 12.52
C TYR A 571 11.64 17.36 12.22
N ALA A 572 11.52 16.12 12.72
CA ALA A 572 10.26 15.39 12.72
C ALA A 572 9.34 16.03 13.78
N LYS A 573 8.10 16.36 13.39
CA LYS A 573 7.07 16.86 14.30
C LYS A 573 6.80 15.83 15.41
N PHE A 574 6.93 16.21 16.67
CA PHE A 574 6.75 15.30 17.81
C PHE A 574 5.26 15.03 18.07
N THR A 575 4.65 14.12 17.31
CA THR A 575 3.22 13.80 17.37
C THR A 575 2.70 13.44 18.78
N ASN A 576 3.55 12.83 19.62
CA ASN A 576 3.16 12.44 20.97
C ASN A 576 3.22 13.59 22.00
N LEU A 577 3.97 14.66 21.70
CA LEU A 577 4.03 15.85 22.55
C LEU A 577 2.72 16.65 22.47
N ASP A 578 2.15 16.77 21.28
CA ASP A 578 0.85 17.40 21.06
C ASP A 578 -0.27 16.68 21.83
N ASP A 579 -0.23 15.34 21.84
CA ASP A 579 -1.14 14.53 22.65
C ASP A 579 -0.93 14.77 24.14
N GLN A 580 0.32 14.85 24.62
CA GLN A 580 0.64 15.17 26.02
C GLN A 580 0.04 16.51 26.45
N ILE A 581 0.20 17.54 25.62
CA ILE A 581 -0.36 18.88 25.85
C ILE A 581 -1.89 18.81 25.92
N LYS A 582 -2.52 18.15 24.93
CA LYS A 582 -3.97 18.01 24.85
C LYS A 582 -4.57 17.31 26.06
N TYR A 583 -4.03 16.17 26.47
CA TYR A 583 -4.56 15.43 27.61
C TYR A 583 -4.32 16.15 28.95
N LEU A 584 -3.21 16.88 29.08
CA LEU A 584 -2.97 17.76 30.23
C LEU A 584 -3.98 18.91 30.29
N GLN A 585 -4.35 19.51 29.15
CA GLN A 585 -5.40 20.53 29.08
C GLN A 585 -6.76 19.97 29.50
N MET A 586 -7.05 18.71 29.13
CA MET A 586 -8.27 18.02 29.55
C MET A 586 -8.26 17.64 31.05
N ASN A 587 -7.08 17.56 31.67
CA ASN A 587 -6.90 17.16 33.07
C ASN A 587 -6.03 18.20 33.82
N PRO A 588 -6.59 19.36 34.23
CA PRO A 588 -5.81 20.47 34.80
C PRO A 588 -5.02 20.14 36.07
N GLN A 589 -5.43 19.09 36.79
CA GLN A 589 -4.78 18.61 38.01
C GLN A 589 -3.61 17.64 37.74
N ALA A 590 -3.49 17.15 36.51
CA ALA A 590 -2.41 16.26 36.10
C ALA A 590 -1.10 17.02 35.93
N ASP A 591 -0.02 16.44 36.47
CA ASP A 591 1.35 16.90 36.26
C ASP A 591 1.98 16.25 35.02
N TYR A 592 1.60 15.01 34.69
CA TYR A 592 2.08 14.32 33.49
C TYR A 592 1.12 13.18 33.12
N MET A 593 0.95 12.88 31.83
CA MET A 593 0.24 11.67 31.39
C MET A 593 1.24 10.59 31.00
N ILE A 594 0.97 9.33 31.36
CA ILE A 594 1.79 8.19 30.98
C ILE A 594 0.95 7.16 30.21
N TRP A 595 1.40 6.74 29.02
CA TRP A 595 0.77 5.68 28.23
C TRP A 595 1.54 4.37 28.34
N GLY A 596 0.91 3.25 28.00
CA GLY A 596 1.60 1.96 27.92
C GLY A 596 1.80 1.25 29.26
N HIS A 597 0.93 1.49 30.24
CA HIS A 597 0.90 0.68 31.47
C HIS A 597 0.68 -0.81 31.11
N PRO A 598 1.38 -1.79 31.71
CA PRO A 598 1.19 -3.21 31.39
C PRO A 598 -0.27 -3.68 31.48
N ASP A 599 -0.95 -3.30 32.56
CA ASP A 599 -2.36 -3.63 32.80
C ASP A 599 -3.34 -2.74 32.01
N SER A 600 -2.86 -1.65 31.39
CA SER A 600 -3.72 -0.69 30.69
C SER A 600 -2.96 0.04 29.58
N PRO A 601 -2.50 -0.68 28.54
CA PRO A 601 -1.56 -0.12 27.57
C PRO A 601 -2.17 0.98 26.71
N ARG A 602 -3.51 1.07 26.66
CA ARG A 602 -4.27 1.98 25.79
C ARG A 602 -4.74 3.26 26.48
N TYR A 603 -4.85 3.29 27.80
CA TYR A 603 -5.38 4.44 28.52
C TYR A 603 -4.25 5.25 29.16
N PRO A 604 -4.20 6.58 28.97
CA PRO A 604 -3.25 7.41 29.67
C PRO A 604 -3.57 7.42 31.16
N MET A 605 -2.56 7.18 31.99
CA MET A 605 -2.67 7.37 33.43
C MET A 605 -2.22 8.77 33.81
N VAL A 606 -2.96 9.38 34.74
CA VAL A 606 -2.62 10.67 35.32
C VAL A 606 -1.56 10.47 36.41
N LEU A 607 -0.46 11.21 36.30
CA LEU A 607 0.51 11.39 37.36
C LEU A 607 0.30 12.74 38.02
N GLN A 608 0.29 12.74 39.34
CA GLN A 608 0.19 13.92 40.17
C GLN A 608 1.20 13.80 41.33
N PHE A 609 1.97 14.85 41.56
CA PHE A 609 2.87 14.95 42.69
C PHE A 609 2.12 15.54 43.90
N ASN A 610 2.33 14.93 45.06
CA ASN A 610 1.70 15.35 46.32
C ASN A 610 2.60 16.27 47.15
N ASP A 611 3.88 16.36 46.82
CA ASP A 611 4.81 17.27 47.45
C ASP A 611 4.80 18.61 46.70
N PHE A 612 4.67 19.71 47.44
CA PHE A 612 4.54 21.05 46.89
C PHE A 612 5.78 21.45 46.09
N MET A 613 6.97 21.29 46.69
CA MET A 613 8.22 21.71 46.08
C MET A 613 8.57 20.87 44.85
N THR A 614 8.33 19.57 44.91
CA THR A 614 8.46 18.66 43.75
C THR A 614 7.50 19.06 42.64
N THR A 615 6.24 19.38 42.95
CA THR A 615 5.24 19.78 41.95
C THR A 615 5.65 21.07 41.24
N VAL A 616 6.01 22.11 42.01
CA VAL A 616 6.43 23.41 41.46
C VAL A 616 7.65 23.25 40.56
N SER A 617 8.67 22.52 41.03
CA SER A 617 9.92 22.31 40.31
C SER A 617 9.69 21.48 39.04
N PHE A 618 8.90 20.41 39.13
CA PHE A 618 8.56 19.56 38.00
C PHE A 618 7.82 20.32 36.91
N LEU A 619 6.79 21.10 37.27
CA LEU A 619 6.02 21.88 36.31
C LEU A 619 6.88 22.96 35.65
N ALA A 620 7.79 23.59 36.39
CA ALA A 620 8.70 24.60 35.84
C ALA A 620 9.69 23.98 34.84
N HIS A 621 10.33 22.87 35.20
CA HIS A 621 11.20 22.14 34.28
C HIS A 621 10.45 21.64 33.04
N ARG A 622 9.24 21.10 33.21
CA ARG A 622 8.39 20.64 32.09
C ARG A 622 8.04 21.77 31.15
N GLN A 623 7.62 22.92 31.68
CA GLN A 623 7.35 24.12 30.90
C GLN A 623 8.58 24.56 30.10
N HIS A 624 9.77 24.50 30.70
CA HIS A 624 11.02 24.85 30.03
C HIS A 624 11.38 23.86 28.92
N VAL A 625 11.16 22.56 29.12
CA VAL A 625 11.33 21.53 28.07
C VAL A 625 10.35 21.79 26.92
N PHE A 626 9.08 22.08 27.20
CA PHE A 626 8.09 22.43 26.17
C PHE A 626 8.48 23.69 25.39
N ALA A 627 8.88 24.76 26.09
CA ALA A 627 9.29 26.02 25.48
C ALA A 627 10.54 25.89 24.60
N SER A 628 11.41 24.93 24.91
CA SER A 628 12.65 24.69 24.18
C SER A 628 12.54 23.58 23.14
N GLY A 629 11.33 23.07 22.84
CA GLY A 629 11.16 21.98 21.87
C GLY A 629 11.87 20.68 22.26
N GLY A 630 12.05 20.43 23.56
CA GLY A 630 12.77 19.28 24.07
C GLY A 630 14.27 19.51 24.35
N TYR A 631 14.85 20.64 23.95
CA TYR A 631 16.31 20.85 23.96
C TYR A 631 16.90 21.42 25.26
N ALA A 632 16.12 21.46 26.35
CA ALA A 632 16.62 21.83 27.67
C ALA A 632 17.12 20.61 28.47
N ILE A 633 18.36 20.17 28.20
CA ILE A 633 18.92 18.93 28.78
C ILE A 633 18.82 18.86 30.31
N ASP A 634 19.14 19.95 31.02
CA ASP A 634 19.09 20.01 32.49
C ASP A 634 17.65 19.71 32.99
N SER A 635 16.64 20.19 32.25
CA SER A 635 15.23 20.01 32.59
C SER A 635 14.69 18.65 32.18
N LEU A 636 15.13 18.10 31.04
CA LEU A 636 14.77 16.73 30.65
C LEU A 636 15.32 15.71 31.65
N VAL A 637 16.56 15.91 32.13
CA VAL A 637 17.13 15.09 33.21
C VAL A 637 16.28 15.17 34.47
N TYR A 638 15.87 16.38 34.88
CA TYR A 638 14.97 16.56 36.02
C TYR A 638 13.65 15.79 35.87
N LEU A 639 13.03 15.85 34.68
CA LEU A 639 11.80 15.11 34.37
C LEU A 639 11.99 13.60 34.55
N ILE A 640 13.07 13.03 34.00
CA ILE A 640 13.38 11.60 34.11
C ILE A 640 13.57 11.20 35.58
N MET A 641 14.40 11.95 36.33
CA MET A 641 14.70 11.67 37.73
C MET A 641 13.46 11.82 38.64
N SER A 642 12.53 12.72 38.30
CA SER A 642 11.28 12.93 39.06
C SER A 642 10.23 11.86 38.78
N LEU A 643 10.09 11.45 37.51
CA LEU A 643 9.05 10.51 37.08
C LEU A 643 9.37 9.07 37.47
N ARG A 644 10.63 8.64 37.43
CA ARG A 644 11.02 7.26 37.77
C ARG A 644 10.56 6.80 39.15
N PRO A 645 10.80 7.53 40.25
CA PRO A 645 10.28 7.14 41.57
C PRO A 645 8.75 7.10 41.62
N ALA A 646 8.07 8.06 40.97
CA ALA A 646 6.62 8.12 40.91
C ALA A 646 6.01 6.91 40.19
N LEU A 647 6.62 6.50 39.07
CA LEU A 647 6.22 5.34 38.28
C LEU A 647 6.53 4.02 38.98
N LYS A 648 7.68 3.92 39.66
CA LYS A 648 8.04 2.75 40.46
C LYS A 648 7.00 2.45 41.55
N ARG A 649 6.48 3.49 42.22
CA ARG A 649 5.39 3.34 43.20
C ARG A 649 4.09 2.81 42.59
N LYS A 650 3.85 3.11 41.32
CA LYS A 650 2.70 2.62 40.53
C LYS A 650 3.00 1.31 39.78
N LYS A 651 4.15 0.66 40.02
CA LYS A 651 4.60 -0.57 39.33
C LYS A 651 4.71 -0.42 37.81
N ILE A 652 4.95 0.79 37.31
CA ILE A 652 5.16 1.04 35.88
C ILE A 652 6.65 0.84 35.56
N PRO A 653 7.01 -0.02 34.59
CA PRO A 653 8.39 -0.20 34.17
C PRO A 653 9.01 1.10 33.65
N SER A 654 10.28 1.34 33.93
CA SER A 654 10.97 2.58 33.51
C SER A 654 11.08 2.67 31.99
N GLU A 655 11.13 1.54 31.30
CA GLU A 655 11.19 1.41 29.85
C GLU A 655 9.97 2.05 29.16
N VAL A 656 8.80 2.01 29.81
CA VAL A 656 7.57 2.65 29.32
C VAL A 656 7.75 4.16 29.26
N LEU A 657 8.28 4.76 30.33
CA LEU A 657 8.59 6.19 30.39
C LEU A 657 9.62 6.58 29.34
N LEU A 658 10.73 5.85 29.23
CA LEU A 658 11.81 6.21 28.31
C LEU A 658 11.36 6.12 26.84
N LYS A 659 10.54 5.11 26.52
CA LYS A 659 9.95 4.98 25.19
C LYS A 659 9.01 6.13 24.87
N GLN A 660 8.19 6.57 25.84
CA GLN A 660 7.30 7.71 25.68
C GLN A 660 8.09 9.02 25.53
N LEU A 661 9.03 9.31 26.43
CA LEU A 661 9.89 10.49 26.32
C LEU A 661 10.66 10.52 24.99
N GLY A 662 11.11 9.36 24.50
CA GLY A 662 11.80 9.27 23.21
C GLY A 662 10.90 9.62 22.01
N ARG A 663 9.58 9.48 22.16
CA ARG A 663 8.59 9.93 21.17
C ARG A 663 8.23 11.41 21.33
N GLU A 664 8.25 11.93 22.56
CA GLU A 664 7.97 13.34 22.87
C GLU A 664 9.15 14.27 22.53
N TYR A 665 10.39 13.84 22.72
CA TYR A 665 11.59 14.69 22.67
C TYR A 665 12.75 14.11 21.86
N SER A 666 12.50 13.13 20.98
CA SER A 666 13.51 12.32 20.27
C SER A 666 14.30 11.35 21.16
N ARG A 667 14.37 10.09 20.72
CA ARG A 667 15.09 9.02 21.40
C ARG A 667 16.56 9.37 21.66
N GLY A 668 17.25 9.94 20.66
CA GLY A 668 18.67 10.29 20.81
C GLY A 668 18.92 11.32 21.91
N TYR A 669 17.99 12.25 22.12
CA TYR A 669 18.12 13.28 23.15
C TYR A 669 17.84 12.71 24.55
N VAL A 670 16.84 11.83 24.66
CA VAL A 670 16.57 11.07 25.89
C VAL A 670 17.76 10.17 26.26
N ASP A 671 18.39 9.51 25.30
CA ASP A 671 19.57 8.68 25.54
C ASP A 671 20.76 9.53 26.06
N ILE A 672 20.94 10.75 25.56
CA ILE A 672 21.94 11.70 26.07
C ILE A 672 21.61 12.09 27.53
N ALA A 673 20.35 12.44 27.83
CA ALA A 673 19.93 12.78 29.19
C ALA A 673 20.17 11.62 30.16
N LEU A 674 19.82 10.40 29.74
CA LEU A 674 20.04 9.17 30.49
C LEU A 674 21.51 8.91 30.77
N GLY A 675 22.39 9.11 29.77
CA GLY A 675 23.83 8.95 29.94
C GLY A 675 24.45 9.92 30.95
N MET A 676 23.75 11.00 31.30
CA MET A 676 24.20 11.94 32.34
C MET A 676 23.69 11.56 33.74
N ILE A 677 22.76 10.62 33.87
CA ILE A 677 22.24 10.16 35.17
C ILE A 677 23.05 8.93 35.60
N SER A 678 23.74 9.01 36.74
CA SER A 678 24.41 7.86 37.36
C SER A 678 23.84 7.59 38.75
N ARG A 679 24.22 6.46 39.36
CA ARG A 679 23.95 6.22 40.78
C ARG A 679 25.21 6.47 41.58
N ARG A 680 25.09 7.25 42.65
CA ARG A 680 26.19 7.49 43.58
C ARG A 680 26.50 6.20 44.34
N GLU A 681 27.77 5.83 44.41
CA GLU A 681 28.19 4.56 45.02
C GLU A 681 27.87 4.48 46.53
N SER A 682 27.87 5.63 47.22
CA SER A 682 27.70 5.68 48.68
C SER A 682 26.29 5.34 49.16
N ASP A 683 25.26 5.74 48.43
CA ASP A 683 23.85 5.65 48.85
C ASP A 683 22.90 5.11 47.77
N GLY A 684 23.41 4.86 46.56
CA GLY A 684 22.63 4.39 45.41
C GLY A 684 21.65 5.42 44.84
N LYS A 685 21.67 6.67 45.31
CA LYS A 685 20.79 7.73 44.79
C LYS A 685 21.19 8.11 43.37
N GLU A 686 20.19 8.41 42.54
CA GLU A 686 20.44 8.95 41.21
C GLU A 686 21.00 10.39 41.32
N VAL A 687 22.07 10.66 40.59
CA VAL A 687 22.73 11.97 40.51
C VAL A 687 22.91 12.36 39.05
N TYR A 688 22.83 13.66 38.78
CA TYR A 688 23.04 14.24 37.45
C TYR A 688 24.49 14.73 37.28
N ASN A 689 25.24 14.10 36.37
CA ASN A 689 26.61 14.46 36.00
C ASN A 689 26.58 15.41 34.79
N ARG A 690 26.66 16.71 35.06
CA ARG A 690 26.66 17.72 34.01
C ARG A 690 27.98 17.72 33.25
N ARG A 691 27.97 18.09 31.97
CA ARG A 691 29.16 18.09 31.09
C ARG A 691 30.35 18.90 31.61
N ASN A 692 30.13 19.85 32.51
CA ASN A 692 31.17 20.64 33.15
C ASN A 692 31.77 19.99 34.42
N GLY A 693 31.46 18.72 34.69
CA GLY A 693 31.96 17.96 35.84
C GLY A 693 31.22 18.22 37.14
N LYS A 694 30.19 19.09 37.16
CA LYS A 694 29.36 19.30 38.35
C LYS A 694 28.36 18.15 38.50
N VAL A 695 28.19 17.68 39.73
CA VAL A 695 27.24 16.64 40.10
C VAL A 695 26.10 17.29 40.90
N TYR A 696 24.86 16.97 40.55
CA TYR A 696 23.67 17.51 41.21
C TYR A 696 22.77 16.38 41.69
N GLU A 697 22.23 16.49 42.91
CA GLU A 697 21.03 15.75 43.30
C GLU A 697 19.78 16.37 42.66
N ILE A 698 18.66 15.64 42.64
CA ILE A 698 17.43 16.08 41.98
C ILE A 698 16.98 17.48 42.43
N GLY A 699 17.08 17.80 43.72
CA GLY A 699 16.71 19.11 44.28
C GLY A 699 17.74 20.22 44.01
N GLU A 700 18.93 19.88 43.50
CA GLU A 700 20.02 20.82 43.24
C GLU A 700 20.14 21.18 41.75
N ILE A 701 19.38 20.52 40.87
CA ILE A 701 19.42 20.77 39.44
C ILE A 701 18.95 22.22 39.19
N PRO A 702 19.77 23.08 38.57
CA PRO A 702 19.47 24.49 38.48
C PRO A 702 18.32 24.75 37.51
N LEU A 703 17.29 25.46 37.97
CA LEU A 703 16.28 26.05 37.12
C LEU A 703 16.73 27.45 36.69
N LYS A 704 17.01 27.64 35.39
CA LYS A 704 17.61 28.88 34.87
C LYS A 704 16.71 30.11 34.95
N GLN A 705 15.39 29.94 35.11
CA GLN A 705 14.42 31.04 35.07
C GLN A 705 13.54 31.05 36.33
N THR A 706 13.80 32.01 37.22
CA THR A 706 12.95 32.29 38.39
C THR A 706 11.52 32.67 38.00
N ALA A 707 11.33 33.20 36.78
CA ALA A 707 10.03 33.54 36.23
C ALA A 707 9.11 32.32 36.08
N ASP A 708 9.65 31.16 35.66
CA ASP A 708 8.86 29.94 35.48
C ASP A 708 8.33 29.42 36.82
N THR A 709 9.15 29.43 37.87
CA THR A 709 8.71 29.05 39.23
C THR A 709 7.57 29.94 39.72
N LYS A 710 7.69 31.27 39.59
CA LYS A 710 6.62 32.20 39.99
C LYS A 710 5.33 31.92 39.22
N LYS A 711 5.45 31.66 37.92
CA LYS A 711 4.32 31.35 37.04
C LYS A 711 3.63 30.06 37.49
N MET A 712 4.39 29.01 37.84
CA MET A 712 3.82 27.76 38.36
C MET A 712 3.12 27.97 39.71
N LEU A 713 3.71 28.73 40.64
CA LEU A 713 3.11 29.04 41.94
C LEU A 713 1.74 29.74 41.78
N PHE A 714 1.68 30.74 40.89
CA PHE A 714 0.42 31.41 40.56
C PHE A 714 -0.62 30.43 40.01
N TRP A 715 -0.23 29.56 39.08
CA TRP A 715 -1.14 28.57 38.49
C TRP A 715 -1.61 27.49 39.46
N LEU A 716 -0.75 27.05 40.38
CA LEU A 716 -1.15 26.09 41.42
C LEU A 716 -2.17 26.72 42.39
N LYS A 717 -2.00 28.01 42.75
CA LYS A 717 -2.99 28.76 43.55
C LYS A 717 -4.34 28.84 42.83
N GLU A 718 -4.35 29.23 41.56
CA GLU A 718 -5.57 29.37 40.74
C GLU A 718 -6.30 28.03 40.51
N THR A 719 -5.55 26.93 40.39
CA THR A 719 -6.14 25.58 40.22
C THR A 719 -6.59 24.94 41.53
N GLY A 720 -6.44 25.64 42.67
CA GLY A 720 -6.81 25.16 44.00
C GLY A 720 -5.92 24.02 44.52
N ARG A 721 -4.72 23.84 43.96
CA ARG A 721 -3.75 22.85 44.46
C ARG A 721 -3.01 23.41 45.66
N PHE A 722 -2.84 22.59 46.70
CA PHE A 722 -2.17 22.96 47.95
C PHE A 722 -2.81 24.16 48.67
N PRO A 723 -4.13 24.15 48.90
CA PRO A 723 -4.84 25.29 49.49
C PRO A 723 -4.29 25.68 50.87
N ASP A 724 -3.85 24.70 51.66
CA ASP A 724 -3.34 24.96 53.02
C ASP A 724 -2.00 25.70 53.01
N ILE A 725 -1.11 25.39 52.06
CA ILE A 725 0.17 26.09 51.89
C ILE A 725 -0.08 27.52 51.41
N PHE A 726 -0.97 27.70 50.44
CA PHE A 726 -1.28 29.02 49.90
C PHE A 726 -2.07 29.92 50.84
N ARG A 727 -2.74 29.38 51.87
CA ARG A 727 -3.34 30.17 52.96
C ARG A 727 -2.28 30.77 53.89
N CYS A 728 -1.16 30.09 54.08
CA CYS A 728 -0.07 30.54 54.95
C CYS A 728 0.87 31.53 54.26
N LEU A 729 0.88 31.58 52.93
CA LEU A 729 1.72 32.50 52.17
C LEU A 729 1.05 33.88 52.04
N PRO A 730 1.66 34.98 52.53
CA PRO A 730 1.09 36.31 52.35
C PRO A 730 1.07 36.68 50.85
N ASP A 731 0.07 37.45 50.40
CA ASP A 731 -0.03 37.84 48.99
C ASP A 731 1.22 38.63 48.50
N SER A 732 1.93 39.28 49.42
CA SER A 732 3.21 39.94 49.14
C SER A 732 4.32 38.98 48.72
N ALA A 733 4.30 37.71 49.16
CA ALA A 733 5.29 36.70 48.80
C ALA A 733 5.33 36.44 47.29
N PHE A 734 4.21 36.63 46.56
CA PHE A 734 4.16 36.46 45.11
C PHE A 734 4.80 37.63 44.34
N SER A 735 4.86 38.81 44.96
CA SER A 735 5.39 40.03 44.34
C SER A 735 6.92 40.17 44.45
N SER A 736 7.57 39.52 45.42
CA SER A 736 8.97 39.83 45.82
C SER A 736 10.05 38.78 45.47
N PHE A 737 9.73 37.66 44.81
CA PHE A 737 10.74 36.61 44.52
C PHE A 737 11.93 37.13 43.68
N THR A 738 13.14 37.12 44.24
CA THR A 738 14.41 37.27 43.49
C THR A 738 15.18 35.95 43.50
N SER A 739 16.22 35.78 42.66
CA SER A 739 16.91 34.49 42.44
C SER A 739 17.60 33.90 43.66
N THR A 740 17.82 34.68 44.71
CA THR A 740 18.52 34.25 45.93
C THR A 740 17.58 33.68 47.00
N SER A 741 16.25 33.72 46.80
CA SER A 741 15.23 33.42 47.84
C SER A 741 14.69 31.97 47.84
N GLN A 742 15.10 31.10 46.92
CA GLN A 742 14.55 29.73 46.83
C GLN A 742 14.91 28.83 48.03
N MET A 743 16.08 29.01 48.65
CA MET A 743 16.46 28.25 49.84
C MET A 743 15.86 28.80 51.14
N ALA A 744 15.51 30.10 51.19
CA ALA A 744 14.88 30.70 52.37
C ALA A 744 13.41 30.30 52.51
N LEU A 745 12.67 30.20 51.40
CA LEU A 745 11.27 29.78 51.42
C LEU A 745 11.09 28.32 51.85
N ALA A 746 12.03 27.44 51.50
CA ALA A 746 12.01 26.05 51.96
C ALA A 746 12.21 25.94 53.48
N SER A 747 13.02 26.82 54.07
CA SER A 747 13.24 26.88 55.52
C SER A 747 12.15 27.61 56.30
N GLU A 748 11.26 28.36 55.64
CA GLU A 748 10.07 28.97 56.25
C GLU A 748 8.80 28.10 56.08
N ILE A 749 8.82 27.11 55.18
CA ILE A 749 7.71 26.17 54.92
C ILE A 749 7.86 24.88 55.74
N ASP A 750 9.08 24.39 55.96
CA ASP A 750 9.39 23.36 56.97
C ASP A 750 9.26 23.92 58.39
#